data_AF-A0A8J2NB36-F1
#
_entry.id   AF-A0A8J2NB36-F1
#
_cell.length_a   1.000
_cell.length_b   1.000
_cell.length_c   1.000
_cell.angle_alpha   90.00
_cell.angle_beta   90.00
_cell.angle_gamma   90.00
#
_symmetry.space_group_name_H-M   'P 1'
#
loop_
_entity.id
_entity.type
_entity.pdbx_description
1 polymer ?
#
loop_
_entity_poly.entity_id
_entity_poly.type
_entity_poly.pdbx_seq_one_letter_code
_entity_poly.pdbx_strand_id
1 'polypeptide(L)'
;MPQAQHPIATIIFIVIIIWLVFPDSDYSGQSLTLSDLAQERLEHFQDALNVLNASRWGDFTPAPEKGSTVKPAFLNITGFRAEDNLSWTDLKRFHERSLAFSRHAVPPVGGQNLWDAGQGEPMWTNASGIVHGEWVKKKGSVSRGYDSYNLSRIAPDLDWISDHASWARNITGRTGRMMLRLEGNKTISEYEQLPAQSATPVSGGLIRNVRGTTTIEDTYGSGHDWEMRLWGVHWPRQGVIMMTTTSEKFEGIFGLPHLTPSEDFFQSSQKLLNESIARTIARKKENIYSDQTFPWTSDLENPLYTNNPSPHCEYIMYAQVYPPSRSRFNLDSEESSRDILQSAISTIESELQSPVGAPIPRVPKLQMSAVIYSPDCGFFLESKGPPDFGPSEAQHLTGMKMEVQVYQVKAWILVYAIVMFAQVYMLKNQMRESCTPSTMGRVSFWTIAIMLIVDGMTFTAAATWVSSAGATFLPTLALLFAAFLSMTIGGSFLSKVHEVQIPETRPRREQTPGASSSGNGPGAVVSSAVMPNTTGPASLLPSPVTARQPARSLPQPQPVIVPSDQDIDAEISASASAVPGATTAQRTEEPPPSFQSIIGRLILSSLCIIFLAISSTTWYPNLRSLFLNLCILIYLSLWIPQIHRNIRRNCRRALGWPFVIGQSILRLLPVAYFWTKEDNFLYARSDRHAFLVFCAWVWIQLIILAAQDIVGPRFGIPAGWAPDAWDYHPLLREDGLEAGGLPIGLVADDTPGIERARSSGDDGNKKQSSMRSIDCAICREILEVPVLTAEDEDTGVAGVFARRLYMVTPCRHIFHSGCLEGWMRFRLQCPICREELPPL
;
A
#
# COMPACT_ATOMS: atom_id res chain seq x y z
N MET A 1 -31.54 28.49 -7.54
CA MET A 1 -31.89 27.24 -6.86
C MET A 1 -30.60 26.50 -6.54
N PRO A 2 -30.19 26.36 -5.27
CA PRO A 2 -29.01 25.58 -4.93
C PRO A 2 -29.39 24.08 -5.02
N GLN A 3 -28.54 23.29 -5.67
CA GLN A 3 -28.66 21.84 -5.70
C GLN A 3 -28.45 21.32 -4.28
N ALA A 4 -29.51 20.77 -3.68
CA ALA A 4 -29.40 19.97 -2.48
C ALA A 4 -28.50 18.77 -2.80
N GLN A 5 -27.24 18.82 -2.37
CA GLN A 5 -26.42 17.62 -2.28
C GLN A 5 -27.15 16.70 -1.29
N HIS A 6 -27.68 15.57 -1.76
CA HIS A 6 -28.31 14.59 -0.90
C HIS A 6 -27.21 13.76 -0.22
N PRO A 7 -26.80 14.06 1.03
CA PRO A 7 -25.77 13.29 1.71
C PRO A 7 -26.17 11.83 1.86
N ILE A 8 -27.48 11.56 1.87
CA ILE A 8 -28.08 10.23 1.91
C ILE A 8 -27.76 9.46 0.62
N ALA A 9 -27.79 10.08 -0.55
CA ALA A 9 -27.45 9.41 -1.80
C ALA A 9 -25.97 9.04 -1.84
N THR A 10 -25.09 9.92 -1.33
CA THR A 10 -23.66 9.65 -1.22
C THR A 10 -23.36 8.56 -0.18
N ILE A 11 -24.06 8.55 0.95
CA ILE A 11 -23.94 7.51 1.98
C ILE A 11 -24.48 6.18 1.46
N ILE A 12 -25.63 6.16 0.78
CA ILE A 12 -26.17 4.96 0.13
C ILE A 12 -25.22 4.47 -0.95
N PHE A 13 -24.63 5.37 -1.75
CA PHE A 13 -23.63 5.02 -2.75
C PHE A 13 -22.36 4.44 -2.12
N ILE A 14 -21.90 5.00 -0.99
CA ILE A 14 -20.77 4.47 -0.22
C ILE A 14 -21.13 3.13 0.43
N VAL A 15 -22.34 2.95 0.95
CA VAL A 15 -22.83 1.69 1.52
C VAL A 15 -23.01 0.63 0.43
N ILE A 16 -23.47 1.01 -0.76
CA ILE A 16 -23.56 0.14 -1.94
C ILE A 16 -22.18 -0.23 -2.44
N ILE A 17 -21.23 0.70 -2.48
CA ILE A 17 -19.82 0.38 -2.78
C ILE A 17 -19.26 -0.53 -1.70
N ILE A 18 -19.46 -0.25 -0.42
CA ILE A 18 -19.03 -1.10 0.68
C ILE A 18 -19.68 -2.50 0.58
N TRP A 19 -20.96 -2.58 0.22
CA TRP A 19 -21.69 -3.84 0.02
C TRP A 19 -21.23 -4.59 -1.24
N LEU A 20 -20.83 -3.90 -2.31
CA LEU A 20 -20.21 -4.47 -3.51
C LEU A 20 -18.73 -4.83 -3.32
N VAL A 21 -18.08 -4.24 -2.31
CA VAL A 21 -16.63 -4.35 -2.02
C VAL A 21 -16.36 -5.36 -0.92
N PHE A 22 -17.29 -5.54 0.03
CA PHE A 22 -17.28 -6.74 0.84
C PHE A 22 -17.49 -7.91 -0.13
N PRO A 23 -16.51 -8.83 -0.29
CA PRO A 23 -16.86 -10.11 -0.89
C PRO A 23 -18.04 -10.62 -0.10
N ASP A 24 -19.06 -11.17 -0.77
CA ASP A 24 -20.06 -11.99 -0.08
C ASP A 24 -19.26 -12.89 0.84
N SER A 25 -19.33 -12.63 2.15
CA SER A 25 -18.57 -13.42 3.08
C SER A 25 -19.17 -14.80 2.92
N ASP A 26 -18.38 -15.72 2.40
CA ASP A 26 -18.65 -17.15 2.25
C ASP A 26 -18.91 -17.79 3.63
N TYR A 27 -19.96 -17.33 4.29
CA TYR A 27 -20.63 -17.99 5.39
C TYR A 27 -21.91 -18.58 4.82
N SER A 28 -21.69 -19.72 4.15
CA SER A 28 -22.52 -20.91 4.34
C SER A 28 -24.03 -20.65 4.37
N GLY A 29 -24.58 -20.24 3.23
CA GLY A 29 -25.83 -20.88 2.81
C GLY A 29 -25.48 -22.33 2.48
N GLN A 30 -25.50 -23.22 3.47
CA GLN A 30 -25.46 -24.68 3.27
C GLN A 30 -26.64 -25.04 2.37
N SER A 31 -26.47 -24.94 1.05
CA SER A 31 -27.54 -25.30 0.15
C SER A 31 -27.58 -26.82 0.10
N LEU A 32 -28.76 -27.37 0.37
CA LEU A 32 -29.04 -28.79 0.17
C LEU A 32 -28.69 -29.20 -1.26
N THR A 33 -28.94 -28.31 -2.22
CA THR A 33 -28.63 -28.52 -3.65
C THR A 33 -27.15 -28.75 -3.94
N LEU A 34 -26.24 -28.05 -3.25
CA LEU A 34 -24.80 -28.22 -3.46
C LEU A 34 -24.27 -29.45 -2.71
N SER A 35 -24.97 -29.87 -1.65
CA SER A 35 -24.70 -31.14 -0.96
C SER A 35 -25.10 -32.34 -1.84
N ASP A 36 -26.23 -32.26 -2.54
CA ASP A 36 -26.68 -33.29 -3.49
C ASP A 36 -25.70 -33.42 -4.66
N LEU A 37 -25.28 -32.29 -5.26
CA LEU A 37 -24.25 -32.26 -6.28
C LEU A 37 -22.92 -32.84 -5.79
N ALA A 38 -22.50 -32.47 -4.58
CA ALA A 38 -21.29 -33.01 -3.96
C ALA A 38 -21.39 -34.53 -3.77
N GLN A 39 -22.58 -35.05 -3.43
CA GLN A 39 -22.80 -36.48 -3.27
C GLN A 39 -22.64 -37.22 -4.59
N GLU A 40 -23.30 -36.74 -5.65
CA GLU A 40 -23.20 -37.32 -7.00
C GLU A 40 -21.75 -37.32 -7.50
N ARG A 41 -21.02 -36.21 -7.30
CA ARG A 41 -19.60 -36.11 -7.66
C ARG A 41 -18.70 -37.07 -6.86
N LEU A 42 -18.97 -37.25 -5.57
CA LEU A 42 -18.23 -38.20 -4.75
C LEU A 42 -18.48 -39.65 -5.15
N GLU A 43 -19.69 -39.99 -5.62
CA GLU A 43 -20.01 -41.31 -6.17
C GLU A 43 -19.22 -41.55 -7.47
N HIS A 44 -19.18 -40.56 -8.37
CA HIS A 44 -18.36 -40.64 -9.57
C HIS A 44 -16.85 -40.79 -9.28
N PHE A 45 -16.33 -40.08 -8.27
CA PHE A 45 -14.94 -40.27 -7.81
C PHE A 45 -14.69 -41.66 -7.19
N GLN A 46 -15.70 -42.26 -6.57
CA GLN A 46 -15.59 -43.62 -6.06
C GLN A 46 -15.48 -44.62 -7.22
N ASP A 47 -16.19 -44.40 -8.33
CA ASP A 47 -16.09 -45.21 -9.54
C ASP A 47 -14.72 -45.06 -10.22
N ALA A 48 -14.20 -43.83 -10.33
CA ALA A 48 -12.85 -43.58 -10.83
C ALA A 48 -11.78 -44.28 -9.96
N LEU A 49 -11.95 -44.27 -8.63
CA LEU A 49 -11.10 -45.01 -7.70
C LEU A 49 -11.19 -46.53 -7.90
N ASN A 50 -12.38 -47.07 -8.18
CA ASN A 50 -12.56 -48.50 -8.47
C ASN A 50 -11.81 -48.89 -9.75
N VAL A 51 -11.86 -48.05 -10.79
CA VAL A 51 -11.09 -48.25 -12.04
C VAL A 51 -9.59 -48.17 -11.77
N LEU A 52 -9.12 -47.19 -11.00
CA LEU A 52 -7.72 -47.09 -10.61
C LEU A 52 -7.24 -48.36 -9.90
N ASN A 53 -8.03 -48.89 -8.97
CA ASN A 53 -7.70 -50.12 -8.23
C ASN A 53 -7.66 -51.37 -9.13
N ALA A 54 -8.54 -51.44 -10.15
CA ALA A 54 -8.57 -52.57 -11.08
C ALA A 54 -7.49 -52.51 -12.17
N SER A 55 -7.00 -51.31 -12.49
CA SER A 55 -6.06 -51.07 -13.59
C SER A 55 -4.64 -51.59 -13.32
N ARG A 56 -3.92 -51.92 -14.39
CA ARG A 56 -2.52 -52.38 -14.38
C ARG A 56 -1.67 -51.54 -15.31
N TRP A 57 -0.35 -51.64 -15.14
CA TRP A 57 0.59 -51.01 -16.05
C TRP A 57 0.36 -51.50 -17.49
N GLY A 58 0.27 -50.54 -18.43
CA GLY A 58 0.02 -50.82 -19.85
C GLY A 58 -1.46 -50.78 -20.28
N ASP A 59 -2.42 -50.72 -19.34
CA ASP A 59 -3.85 -50.61 -19.67
C ASP A 59 -4.20 -49.26 -20.32
N PHE A 60 -3.37 -48.23 -20.12
CA PHE A 60 -3.45 -46.96 -20.82
C PHE A 60 -2.30 -46.78 -21.80
N THR A 61 -2.57 -47.07 -23.08
CA THR A 61 -1.60 -46.93 -24.18
C THR A 61 -2.28 -46.25 -25.38
N PRO A 62 -2.58 -44.95 -25.28
CA PRO A 62 -3.42 -44.26 -26.26
C PRO A 62 -2.75 -44.04 -27.62
N ALA A 63 -1.42 -43.98 -27.66
CA ALA A 63 -0.62 -43.78 -28.87
C ALA A 63 0.49 -44.85 -28.95
N PRO A 64 0.16 -46.09 -29.36
CA PRO A 64 1.13 -47.17 -29.48
C PRO A 64 2.17 -46.86 -30.56
N GLU A 65 3.37 -47.48 -30.46
CA GLU A 65 4.45 -47.22 -31.41
C GLU A 65 4.05 -47.55 -32.84
N LYS A 66 4.50 -46.72 -33.79
CA LYS A 66 4.27 -46.94 -35.22
C LYS A 66 4.88 -48.28 -35.64
N GLY A 67 4.01 -49.25 -35.96
CA GLY A 67 4.40 -50.61 -36.34
C GLY A 67 4.25 -51.66 -35.24
N SER A 68 3.82 -51.28 -34.03
CA SER A 68 3.48 -52.25 -32.99
C SER A 68 2.12 -52.93 -33.29
N THR A 69 1.97 -54.19 -32.85
CA THR A 69 0.71 -54.95 -32.95
C THR A 69 -0.29 -54.57 -31.85
N VAL A 70 0.08 -53.65 -30.95
CA VAL A 70 -0.70 -53.24 -29.79
C VAL A 70 -1.76 -52.23 -30.23
N LYS A 71 -3.03 -52.53 -29.95
CA LYS A 71 -4.14 -51.61 -30.20
C LYS A 71 -4.12 -50.49 -29.15
N PRO A 72 -4.57 -49.27 -29.51
CA PRO A 72 -4.66 -48.20 -28.53
C PRO A 72 -5.64 -48.57 -27.41
N ALA A 73 -5.18 -48.44 -26.17
CA ALA A 73 -5.97 -48.75 -24.97
C ALA A 73 -6.23 -47.50 -24.14
N PHE A 74 -7.44 -47.40 -23.60
CA PHE A 74 -7.98 -46.25 -22.88
C PHE A 74 -8.63 -46.70 -21.59
N LEU A 75 -8.78 -45.78 -20.62
CA LEU A 75 -9.38 -46.06 -19.32
C LEU A 75 -10.78 -45.45 -19.23
N ASN A 76 -11.64 -46.07 -18.44
CA ASN A 76 -12.97 -45.53 -18.14
C ASN A 76 -12.90 -44.48 -17.02
N ILE A 77 -12.12 -43.43 -17.23
CA ILE A 77 -11.92 -42.30 -16.31
C ILE A 77 -12.03 -41.02 -17.15
N THR A 78 -12.73 -39.99 -16.66
CA THR A 78 -12.92 -38.74 -17.40
C THR A 78 -11.57 -38.11 -17.78
N GLY A 79 -11.38 -37.88 -19.08
CA GLY A 79 -10.13 -37.40 -19.68
C GLY A 79 -9.18 -38.51 -20.18
N PHE A 80 -9.43 -39.76 -19.82
CA PHE A 80 -8.64 -40.91 -20.27
C PHE A 80 -9.42 -41.83 -21.21
N ARG A 81 -10.67 -41.48 -21.56
CA ARG A 81 -11.51 -42.21 -22.52
C ARG A 81 -11.15 -41.81 -23.95
N ALA A 82 -11.39 -42.72 -24.89
CA ALA A 82 -11.19 -42.44 -26.31
C ALA A 82 -12.09 -41.30 -26.84
N GLU A 83 -13.29 -41.18 -26.26
CA GLU A 83 -14.30 -40.19 -26.66
C GLU A 83 -14.00 -38.76 -26.19
N ASP A 84 -13.15 -38.60 -25.17
CA ASP A 84 -12.76 -37.28 -24.65
C ASP A 84 -11.84 -36.51 -25.62
N ASN A 85 -11.29 -37.18 -26.65
CA ASN A 85 -10.46 -36.62 -27.73
C ASN A 85 -9.24 -35.80 -27.27
N LEU A 86 -8.73 -36.06 -26.07
CA LEU A 86 -7.50 -35.46 -25.56
C LEU A 86 -6.28 -35.92 -26.37
N SER A 87 -5.33 -35.00 -26.58
CA SER A 87 -4.12 -35.30 -27.33
C SER A 87 -3.19 -36.12 -26.44
N TRP A 88 -3.04 -37.40 -26.75
CA TRP A 88 -2.10 -38.29 -26.07
C TRP A 88 -0.92 -38.71 -26.95
N THR A 89 -0.85 -38.20 -28.19
CA THR A 89 0.22 -38.52 -29.14
C THR A 89 1.60 -38.09 -28.65
N ASP A 90 1.67 -37.04 -27.85
CA ASP A 90 2.92 -36.51 -27.32
C ASP A 90 3.28 -37.07 -25.93
N LEU A 91 2.55 -38.06 -25.40
CA LEU A 91 2.84 -38.65 -24.10
C LEU A 91 4.23 -39.30 -24.04
N LYS A 92 4.63 -40.01 -25.11
CA LYS A 92 5.98 -40.58 -25.21
C LYS A 92 7.06 -39.50 -25.20
N ARG A 93 6.82 -38.40 -25.93
CA ARG A 93 7.72 -37.24 -25.98
C ARG A 93 7.86 -36.59 -24.59
N PHE A 94 6.76 -36.51 -23.85
CA PHE A 94 6.75 -36.05 -22.45
C PHE A 94 7.62 -36.96 -21.56
N HIS A 95 7.47 -38.29 -21.66
CA HIS A 95 8.29 -39.25 -20.90
C HIS A 95 9.78 -39.15 -21.24
N GLU A 96 10.13 -39.14 -22.53
CA GLU A 96 11.51 -39.02 -22.99
C GLU A 96 12.18 -37.73 -22.47
N ARG A 97 11.45 -36.61 -22.52
CA ARG A 97 11.95 -35.32 -22.04
C ARG A 97 12.09 -35.29 -20.52
N SER A 98 11.11 -35.82 -19.79
CA SER A 98 11.15 -35.95 -18.33
C SER A 98 12.35 -36.78 -17.86
N LEU A 99 12.56 -37.95 -18.47
CA LEU A 99 13.71 -38.81 -18.19
C LEU A 99 15.05 -38.16 -18.56
N ALA A 100 15.09 -37.35 -19.62
CA ALA A 100 16.30 -36.61 -19.99
C ALA A 100 16.72 -35.62 -18.89
N PHE A 101 15.77 -34.92 -18.27
CA PHE A 101 16.06 -34.04 -17.12
C PHE A 101 16.50 -34.81 -15.88
N SER A 102 15.88 -35.95 -15.58
CA SER A 102 16.31 -36.82 -14.48
C SER A 102 17.71 -37.37 -14.64
N ARG A 103 18.05 -37.85 -15.84
CA ARG A 103 19.40 -38.33 -16.18
C ARG A 103 20.44 -37.21 -16.23
N HIS A 104 20.02 -35.97 -16.47
CA HIS A 104 20.91 -34.82 -16.36
C HIS A 104 21.18 -34.44 -14.90
N ALA A 105 20.15 -34.47 -14.05
CA ALA A 105 20.26 -34.20 -12.63
C ALA A 105 21.14 -35.24 -11.90
N VAL A 106 21.04 -36.51 -12.30
CA VAL A 106 21.88 -37.61 -11.80
C VAL A 106 22.55 -38.31 -12.99
N PRO A 107 23.77 -37.90 -13.38
CA PRO A 107 24.45 -38.49 -14.52
C PRO A 107 24.84 -39.95 -14.24
N PRO A 108 24.90 -40.81 -15.28
CA PRO A 108 25.32 -42.20 -15.12
C PRO A 108 26.80 -42.28 -14.73
N VAL A 109 27.11 -43.13 -13.75
CA VAL A 109 28.48 -43.40 -13.29
C VAL A 109 28.93 -44.73 -13.90
N GLY A 110 30.04 -44.74 -14.64
CA GLY A 110 30.58 -45.97 -15.25
C GLY A 110 29.63 -46.64 -16.25
N GLY A 111 28.71 -45.90 -16.85
CA GLY A 111 27.70 -46.43 -17.79
C GLY A 111 26.49 -47.10 -17.12
N GLN A 112 26.42 -47.13 -15.79
CA GLN A 112 25.25 -47.59 -15.04
C GLN A 112 24.37 -46.41 -14.61
N ASN A 113 23.07 -46.50 -14.90
CA ASN A 113 22.09 -45.51 -14.48
C ASN A 113 21.69 -45.76 -13.01
N LEU A 114 22.45 -45.18 -12.08
CA LEU A 114 22.17 -45.29 -10.64
C LEU A 114 20.84 -44.62 -10.23
N TRP A 115 20.33 -43.70 -11.06
CA TRP A 115 19.03 -43.05 -10.85
C TRP A 115 17.87 -44.04 -10.93
N ASP A 116 17.88 -44.97 -11.90
CA ASP A 116 16.82 -45.97 -12.07
C ASP A 116 16.70 -46.85 -10.81
N ALA A 117 17.83 -47.24 -10.22
CA ALA A 117 17.87 -48.01 -8.97
C ALA A 117 17.61 -47.20 -7.69
N GLY A 118 17.45 -45.87 -7.78
CA GLY A 118 17.34 -44.98 -6.61
C GLY A 118 18.62 -44.97 -5.74
N GLN A 119 19.76 -45.31 -6.32
CA GLN A 119 21.09 -45.34 -5.68
C GLN A 119 21.97 -44.16 -6.10
N GLY A 120 21.38 -43.17 -6.81
CA GLY A 120 22.05 -41.95 -7.27
C GLY A 120 22.51 -41.00 -6.14
N GLU A 121 22.71 -39.72 -6.46
CA GLU A 121 23.07 -38.75 -5.42
C GLU A 121 21.92 -38.54 -4.41
N PRO A 122 22.26 -38.32 -3.11
CA PRO A 122 21.24 -38.08 -2.09
C PRO A 122 20.52 -36.75 -2.36
N MET A 123 19.19 -36.79 -2.33
CA MET A 123 18.31 -35.66 -2.63
C MET A 123 17.54 -35.19 -1.40
N TRP A 124 16.88 -34.04 -1.51
CA TRP A 124 15.98 -33.54 -0.48
C TRP A 124 14.82 -34.50 -0.26
N THR A 125 14.73 -35.08 0.94
CA THR A 125 13.62 -35.95 1.30
C THR A 125 12.31 -35.16 1.25
N ASN A 126 12.33 -33.93 1.78
CA ASN A 126 11.23 -32.98 1.72
C ASN A 126 11.56 -31.83 0.76
N ALA A 127 10.93 -31.87 -0.43
CA ALA A 127 11.04 -30.82 -1.45
C ALA A 127 10.09 -29.63 -1.25
N SER A 128 9.46 -29.49 -0.06
CA SER A 128 8.56 -28.37 0.22
C SER A 128 9.31 -27.03 0.19
N GLY A 129 8.78 -26.09 -0.57
CA GLY A 129 9.44 -24.82 -0.83
C GLY A 129 8.83 -24.09 -2.01
N ILE A 130 9.35 -22.90 -2.28
CA ILE A 130 8.96 -22.09 -3.42
C ILE A 130 10.17 -21.99 -4.34
N VAL A 131 9.97 -22.35 -5.60
CA VAL A 131 10.94 -22.14 -6.67
C VAL A 131 10.35 -21.30 -7.78
N HIS A 132 11.18 -20.53 -8.46
CA HIS A 132 10.78 -19.73 -9.60
C HIS A 132 11.86 -19.73 -10.68
N GLY A 133 11.45 -19.48 -11.91
CA GLY A 133 12.36 -19.39 -13.05
C GLY A 133 11.63 -19.09 -14.35
N GLU A 134 12.38 -19.03 -15.43
CA GLU A 134 11.84 -18.83 -16.77
C GLU A 134 11.40 -20.16 -17.39
N TRP A 135 10.37 -20.12 -18.23
CA TRP A 135 9.95 -21.24 -19.06
C TRP A 135 9.99 -20.90 -20.54
N VAL A 136 10.13 -21.94 -21.36
CA VAL A 136 10.08 -21.87 -22.82
C VAL A 136 8.97 -22.78 -23.32
N LYS A 137 8.12 -22.24 -24.20
CA LYS A 137 7.03 -23.00 -24.82
C LYS A 137 7.53 -23.78 -26.02
N LYS A 138 7.23 -25.08 -26.08
CA LYS A 138 7.34 -25.91 -27.29
C LYS A 138 5.94 -26.28 -27.77
N LYS A 139 5.74 -26.29 -29.08
CA LYS A 139 4.46 -26.73 -29.65
C LYS A 139 4.32 -28.25 -29.54
N GLY A 140 3.11 -28.72 -29.22
CA GLY A 140 2.72 -30.11 -29.36
C GLY A 140 2.57 -30.49 -30.83
N SER A 141 2.40 -31.79 -31.09
CA SER A 141 2.23 -32.33 -32.43
C SER A 141 0.87 -31.96 -33.05
N VAL A 142 -0.13 -31.74 -32.20
CA VAL A 142 -1.50 -31.39 -32.62
C VAL A 142 -1.91 -30.09 -31.96
N SER A 143 -2.35 -29.12 -32.78
CA SER A 143 -2.97 -27.89 -32.27
C SER A 143 -4.40 -28.20 -31.88
N ARG A 144 -4.78 -27.84 -30.65
CA ARG A 144 -6.11 -28.06 -30.09
C ARG A 144 -6.65 -26.76 -29.51
N GLY A 145 -7.97 -26.62 -29.50
CA GLY A 145 -8.69 -25.45 -28.97
C GLY A 145 -10.12 -25.84 -28.63
N TYR A 146 -10.98 -24.87 -28.30
CA TYR A 146 -12.36 -25.11 -27.85
C TYR A 146 -13.13 -26.06 -28.78
N ASP A 147 -13.13 -25.78 -30.09
CA ASP A 147 -13.91 -26.54 -31.09
C ASP A 147 -13.42 -27.99 -31.28
N SER A 148 -12.27 -28.37 -30.70
CA SER A 148 -11.77 -29.74 -30.76
C SER A 148 -12.48 -30.70 -29.81
N TYR A 149 -13.31 -30.18 -28.89
CA TYR A 149 -13.89 -30.94 -27.78
C TYR A 149 -15.41 -30.75 -27.71
N ASN A 150 -16.12 -31.80 -27.33
CA ASN A 150 -17.54 -31.75 -27.04
C ASN A 150 -17.74 -31.85 -25.53
N LEU A 151 -17.76 -30.69 -24.85
CA LEU A 151 -17.77 -30.62 -23.39
C LEU A 151 -19.03 -31.26 -22.77
N SER A 152 -20.18 -31.13 -23.44
CA SER A 152 -21.44 -31.78 -23.04
C SER A 152 -21.40 -33.31 -23.14
N ARG A 153 -20.44 -33.89 -23.87
CA ARG A 153 -20.21 -35.35 -23.86
C ARG A 153 -19.22 -35.78 -22.79
N ILE A 154 -18.21 -34.94 -22.51
CA ILE A 154 -17.19 -35.25 -21.51
C ILE A 154 -17.82 -35.25 -20.11
N ALA A 155 -18.64 -34.25 -19.82
CA ALA A 155 -19.40 -34.12 -18.58
C ALA A 155 -20.85 -33.71 -18.92
N PRO A 156 -21.79 -34.66 -19.06
CA PRO A 156 -23.16 -34.39 -19.50
C PRO A 156 -23.99 -33.64 -18.46
N ASP A 157 -23.65 -33.75 -17.18
CA ASP A 157 -24.40 -33.17 -16.07
C ASP A 157 -24.00 -31.71 -15.77
N LEU A 158 -23.25 -31.06 -16.67
CA LEU A 158 -22.69 -29.72 -16.46
C LEU A 158 -23.02 -28.76 -17.62
N ASP A 159 -23.35 -27.54 -17.23
CA ASP A 159 -23.64 -26.43 -18.15
C ASP A 159 -22.42 -25.50 -18.25
N TRP A 160 -21.60 -25.70 -19.27
CA TRP A 160 -20.34 -24.97 -19.43
C TRP A 160 -20.57 -23.46 -19.67
N ILE A 161 -19.93 -22.62 -18.85
CA ILE A 161 -19.99 -21.17 -19.01
C ILE A 161 -19.15 -20.77 -20.23
N SER A 162 -19.66 -19.80 -21.00
CA SER A 162 -18.97 -19.15 -22.12
C SER A 162 -18.67 -20.07 -23.31
N ASP A 163 -19.74 -20.50 -23.99
CA ASP A 163 -19.64 -21.24 -25.25
C ASP A 163 -18.83 -20.43 -26.28
N HIS A 164 -17.81 -21.05 -26.87
CA HIS A 164 -16.85 -20.46 -27.82
C HIS A 164 -15.87 -19.39 -27.29
N ALA A 165 -15.68 -19.25 -25.98
CA ALA A 165 -14.62 -18.39 -25.45
C ALA A 165 -13.23 -19.06 -25.50
N SER A 166 -12.17 -18.24 -25.54
CA SER A 166 -10.81 -18.74 -25.39
C SER A 166 -10.64 -19.40 -24.01
N TRP A 167 -10.14 -20.64 -23.98
CA TRP A 167 -9.93 -21.35 -22.72
C TRP A 167 -9.03 -20.57 -21.76
N ALA A 168 -9.44 -20.54 -20.50
CA ALA A 168 -8.58 -20.06 -19.42
C ALA A 168 -7.32 -20.93 -19.34
N ARG A 169 -6.24 -20.38 -18.79
CA ARG A 169 -4.91 -21.02 -18.73
C ARG A 169 -4.27 -21.29 -20.10
N ASN A 170 -4.84 -20.85 -21.23
CA ASN A 170 -4.18 -20.99 -22.51
C ASN A 170 -2.99 -20.02 -22.64
N ILE A 171 -1.79 -20.56 -22.79
CA ILE A 171 -0.54 -19.79 -22.92
C ILE A 171 -0.29 -19.51 -24.39
N THR A 172 -0.11 -18.25 -24.77
CA THR A 172 0.09 -17.86 -26.18
C THR A 172 1.54 -17.50 -26.48
N GLY A 173 2.25 -16.91 -25.52
CA GLY A 173 3.63 -16.47 -25.67
C GLY A 173 4.65 -17.61 -25.78
N ARG A 174 5.86 -17.25 -26.22
CA ARG A 174 6.98 -18.20 -26.42
C ARG A 174 7.78 -18.45 -25.14
N THR A 175 7.81 -17.46 -24.25
CA THR A 175 8.59 -17.47 -23.01
C THR A 175 7.81 -16.74 -21.92
N GLY A 176 8.07 -17.13 -20.68
CA GLY A 176 7.47 -16.49 -19.52
C GLY A 176 8.15 -16.91 -18.24
N ARG A 177 7.51 -16.60 -17.12
CA ARG A 177 7.97 -17.01 -15.79
C ARG A 177 6.99 -17.98 -15.18
N MET A 178 7.52 -18.91 -14.39
CA MET A 178 6.71 -19.79 -13.57
C MET A 178 7.26 -19.81 -12.16
N MET A 179 6.34 -19.89 -11.20
CA MET A 179 6.67 -20.14 -9.81
C MET A 179 5.85 -21.33 -9.34
N LEU A 180 6.55 -22.25 -8.67
CA LEU A 180 6.01 -23.49 -8.15
C LEU A 180 6.22 -23.50 -6.64
N ARG A 181 5.11 -23.49 -5.90
CA ARG A 181 5.05 -23.65 -4.45
C ARG A 181 4.65 -25.08 -4.13
N LEU A 182 5.58 -25.86 -3.59
CA LEU A 182 5.38 -27.25 -3.21
C LEU A 182 5.10 -27.36 -1.71
N GLU A 183 4.06 -28.12 -1.39
CA GLU A 183 3.68 -28.48 -0.03
C GLU A 183 3.52 -30.01 0.03
N GLY A 184 4.53 -30.68 0.59
CA GLY A 184 4.49 -32.12 0.88
C GLY A 184 3.75 -32.41 2.18
N ASN A 185 2.99 -33.50 2.22
CA ASN A 185 2.44 -33.97 3.50
C ASN A 185 3.58 -34.41 4.43
N LYS A 186 3.42 -34.20 5.75
CA LYS A 186 4.42 -34.55 6.77
C LYS A 186 4.65 -36.06 6.89
N THR A 187 3.66 -36.88 6.48
CA THR A 187 3.74 -38.34 6.55
C THR A 187 4.47 -38.91 5.33
N ILE A 188 5.58 -39.60 5.56
CA ILE A 188 6.28 -40.40 4.57
C ILE A 188 5.71 -41.82 4.63
N SER A 189 5.30 -42.37 3.49
CA SER A 189 4.91 -43.79 3.41
C SER A 189 6.13 -44.60 2.97
N GLU A 190 6.62 -45.46 3.85
CA GLU A 190 7.62 -46.47 3.50
C GLU A 190 6.93 -47.63 2.76
N TYR A 191 7.59 -48.12 1.70
CA TYR A 191 7.10 -49.21 0.89
C TYR A 191 8.12 -50.35 0.86
N GLU A 192 7.69 -51.50 1.36
CA GLU A 192 8.40 -52.77 1.21
C GLU A 192 8.17 -53.28 -0.22
N GLN A 193 9.27 -53.35 -0.98
CA GLN A 193 9.24 -53.78 -2.37
C GLN A 193 8.85 -55.26 -2.44
N LEU A 194 7.79 -55.58 -3.18
CA LEU A 194 7.52 -56.97 -3.56
C LEU A 194 8.71 -57.46 -4.40
N PRO A 195 9.27 -58.65 -4.12
CA PRO A 195 10.38 -59.16 -4.91
C PRO A 195 9.92 -59.38 -6.35
N ALA A 196 10.37 -58.52 -7.25
CA ALA A 196 10.31 -58.81 -8.67
C ALA A 196 11.13 -60.08 -8.94
N GLN A 197 10.72 -60.90 -9.89
CA GLN A 197 11.45 -62.09 -10.35
C GLN A 197 12.85 -61.77 -10.90
N SER A 198 13.22 -60.48 -10.98
CA SER A 198 14.56 -59.97 -11.24
C SER A 198 15.09 -59.20 -10.02
N ALA A 199 16.27 -59.59 -9.54
CA ALA A 199 16.93 -59.15 -8.31
C ALA A 199 17.42 -57.67 -8.27
N THR A 200 16.65 -56.71 -8.80
CA THR A 200 16.99 -55.28 -8.77
C THR A 200 15.83 -54.45 -8.19
N PRO A 201 16.06 -53.63 -7.14
CA PRO A 201 15.05 -52.73 -6.58
C PRO A 201 14.99 -51.42 -7.39
N VAL A 202 13.85 -51.05 -8.00
CA VAL A 202 13.81 -49.97 -9.01
C VAL A 202 12.86 -48.78 -8.68
N SER A 203 12.39 -48.65 -7.44
CA SER A 203 11.68 -47.41 -7.00
C SER A 203 11.95 -46.95 -5.58
N GLY A 204 13.12 -47.27 -5.02
CA GLY A 204 13.64 -46.62 -3.81
C GLY A 204 12.79 -46.71 -2.52
N GLY A 205 11.64 -47.37 -2.51
CA GLY A 205 10.84 -47.69 -1.31
C GLY A 205 10.25 -46.49 -0.55
N LEU A 206 10.34 -45.25 -1.05
CA LEU A 206 9.78 -44.06 -0.39
C LEU A 206 8.91 -43.26 -1.35
N ILE A 207 7.68 -42.96 -0.94
CA ILE A 207 6.74 -42.15 -1.71
C ILE A 207 5.89 -41.29 -0.76
N ARG A 208 5.47 -40.11 -1.21
CA ARG A 208 4.57 -39.23 -0.44
C ARG A 208 3.64 -38.42 -1.34
N ASN A 209 2.52 -37.99 -0.76
CA ASN A 209 1.62 -37.04 -1.41
C ASN A 209 2.22 -35.65 -1.40
N VAL A 210 2.09 -34.95 -2.53
CA VAL A 210 2.50 -33.57 -2.70
C VAL A 210 1.39 -32.77 -3.36
N ARG A 211 1.27 -31.52 -2.93
CA ARG A 211 0.39 -30.52 -3.52
C ARG A 211 1.27 -29.38 -4.03
N GLY A 212 1.06 -28.98 -5.27
CA GLY A 212 1.76 -27.87 -5.91
C GLY A 212 0.78 -26.74 -6.21
N THR A 213 1.14 -25.51 -5.89
CA THR A 213 0.48 -24.31 -6.45
C THR A 213 1.42 -23.71 -7.49
N THR A 214 0.97 -23.65 -8.73
CA THR A 214 1.77 -23.17 -9.86
C THR A 214 1.18 -21.89 -10.39
N THR A 215 1.99 -20.84 -10.46
CA THR A 215 1.69 -19.60 -11.19
C THR A 215 2.47 -19.61 -12.50
N ILE A 216 1.79 -19.34 -13.61
CA ILE A 216 2.38 -19.22 -14.93
C ILE A 216 2.05 -17.84 -15.48
N GLU A 217 3.08 -17.02 -15.66
CA GLU A 217 2.99 -15.67 -16.22
C GLU A 217 3.42 -15.69 -17.69
N ASP A 218 2.52 -15.26 -18.58
CA ASP A 218 2.76 -15.13 -20.02
C ASP A 218 3.31 -13.74 -20.37
N THR A 219 4.60 -13.51 -20.15
CA THR A 219 5.24 -12.18 -20.36
C THR A 219 5.18 -11.64 -21.80
N TYR A 220 5.23 -12.51 -22.81
CA TYR A 220 5.32 -12.10 -24.23
C TYR A 220 4.07 -12.44 -25.05
N GLY A 221 3.08 -13.08 -24.44
CA GLY A 221 1.81 -13.43 -25.06
C GLY A 221 0.67 -12.58 -24.51
N SER A 222 -0.25 -13.22 -23.77
CA SER A 222 -1.50 -12.59 -23.32
C SER A 222 -1.30 -11.61 -22.16
N GLY A 223 -0.18 -11.67 -21.44
CA GLY A 223 0.06 -10.86 -20.26
C GLY A 223 -0.79 -11.26 -19.06
N HIS A 224 -1.44 -12.43 -19.10
CA HIS A 224 -2.18 -12.98 -17.96
C HIS A 224 -1.29 -13.85 -17.07
N ASP A 225 -1.57 -13.77 -15.76
CA ASP A 225 -0.99 -14.63 -14.74
C ASP A 225 -2.04 -15.69 -14.40
N TRP A 226 -1.72 -16.96 -14.64
CA TRP A 226 -2.60 -18.07 -14.31
C TRP A 226 -2.10 -18.79 -13.08
N GLU A 227 -2.89 -18.79 -12.02
CA GLU A 227 -2.63 -19.59 -10.82
C GLU A 227 -3.51 -20.84 -10.82
N MET A 228 -2.91 -21.98 -10.47
CA MET A 228 -3.64 -23.24 -10.38
C MET A 228 -3.00 -24.20 -9.40
N ARG A 229 -3.80 -25.16 -8.94
CA ARG A 229 -3.38 -26.21 -8.04
C ARG A 229 -3.19 -27.53 -8.78
N LEU A 230 -2.08 -28.19 -8.52
CA LEU A 230 -1.78 -29.54 -9.00
C LEU A 230 -1.60 -30.49 -7.82
N TRP A 231 -2.00 -31.73 -8.01
CA TRP A 231 -1.96 -32.78 -7.01
C TRP A 231 -1.16 -33.96 -7.55
N GLY A 232 -0.39 -34.61 -6.68
CA GLY A 232 0.28 -35.83 -7.08
C GLY A 232 1.22 -36.39 -6.03
N VAL A 233 2.32 -36.98 -6.50
CA VAL A 233 3.22 -37.80 -5.70
C VAL A 233 4.68 -37.39 -5.91
N HIS A 234 5.47 -37.56 -4.85
CA HIS A 234 6.90 -37.32 -4.82
C HIS A 234 7.65 -38.59 -4.40
N TRP A 235 8.64 -38.98 -5.19
CA TRP A 235 9.59 -40.07 -4.91
C TRP A 235 10.92 -39.48 -4.43
N PRO A 236 11.17 -39.44 -3.10
CA PRO A 236 12.28 -38.66 -2.56
C PRO A 236 13.67 -39.20 -2.89
N ARG A 237 13.82 -40.51 -3.12
CA ARG A 237 15.13 -41.10 -3.47
C ARG A 237 15.60 -40.69 -4.86
N GLN A 238 14.69 -40.62 -5.83
CA GLN A 238 14.96 -40.19 -7.20
C GLN A 238 14.76 -38.67 -7.40
N GLY A 239 14.14 -37.98 -6.43
CA GLY A 239 13.76 -36.57 -6.51
C GLY A 239 12.72 -36.25 -7.58
N VAL A 240 11.88 -37.24 -7.92
CA VAL A 240 10.87 -37.11 -8.97
C VAL A 240 9.56 -36.65 -8.35
N ILE A 241 8.96 -35.63 -8.93
CA ILE A 241 7.63 -35.15 -8.58
C ILE A 241 6.75 -35.23 -9.82
N MET A 242 5.63 -35.94 -9.71
CA MET A 242 4.61 -36.01 -10.76
C MET A 242 3.32 -35.46 -10.21
N MET A 243 2.72 -34.49 -10.91
CA MET A 243 1.49 -33.84 -10.50
C MET A 243 0.58 -33.55 -11.69
N THR A 244 -0.71 -33.50 -11.46
CA THR A 244 -1.72 -33.20 -12.47
C THR A 244 -2.75 -32.21 -11.93
N THR A 245 -3.37 -31.44 -12.81
CA THR A 245 -4.61 -30.73 -12.50
C THR A 245 -5.75 -31.74 -12.41
N THR A 246 -6.80 -31.39 -11.67
CA THR A 246 -8.04 -32.16 -11.64
C THR A 246 -9.20 -31.18 -11.73
N SER A 247 -10.11 -31.46 -12.66
CA SER A 247 -11.28 -30.66 -12.99
C SER A 247 -12.43 -31.58 -13.40
N GLU A 248 -13.58 -31.00 -13.69
CA GLU A 248 -14.77 -31.70 -14.15
C GLU A 248 -14.59 -32.37 -15.53
N LYS A 249 -13.64 -31.91 -16.34
CA LYS A 249 -13.32 -32.51 -17.64
C LYS A 249 -12.09 -33.43 -17.62
N PHE A 250 -11.34 -33.45 -16.52
CA PHE A 250 -10.08 -34.17 -16.42
C PHE A 250 -9.81 -34.66 -15.00
N GLU A 251 -9.96 -35.97 -14.79
CA GLU A 251 -9.70 -36.64 -13.52
C GLU A 251 -8.23 -37.03 -13.37
N GLY A 252 -7.36 -36.02 -13.47
CA GLY A 252 -5.92 -36.21 -13.56
C GLY A 252 -5.31 -36.95 -12.37
N ILE A 253 -5.82 -36.80 -11.15
CA ILE A 253 -5.29 -37.49 -9.97
C ILE A 253 -5.55 -39.01 -9.99
N PHE A 254 -6.68 -39.44 -10.56
CA PHE A 254 -7.03 -40.86 -10.69
C PHE A 254 -6.26 -41.53 -11.83
N GLY A 255 -6.00 -40.81 -12.92
CA GLY A 255 -5.16 -41.30 -14.01
C GLY A 255 -3.66 -41.11 -13.80
N LEU A 256 -3.21 -40.43 -12.73
CA LEU A 256 -1.81 -40.06 -12.52
C LEU A 256 -0.83 -41.24 -12.59
N PRO A 257 -1.10 -42.43 -11.99
CA PRO A 257 -0.17 -43.56 -12.08
C PRO A 257 0.16 -43.96 -13.52
N HIS A 258 -0.82 -43.90 -14.43
CA HIS A 258 -0.67 -44.27 -15.85
C HIS A 258 0.16 -43.27 -16.64
N LEU A 259 0.36 -42.05 -16.10
CA LEU A 259 1.19 -41.02 -16.71
C LEU A 259 2.66 -41.12 -16.29
N THR A 260 2.98 -42.02 -15.35
CA THR A 260 4.36 -42.22 -14.88
C THR A 260 5.23 -42.89 -15.97
N PRO A 261 6.56 -42.66 -15.97
CA PRO A 261 7.43 -43.16 -17.04
C PRO A 261 7.85 -44.62 -16.89
N SER A 262 7.63 -45.27 -15.73
CA SER A 262 8.00 -46.67 -15.49
C SER A 262 6.96 -47.42 -14.67
N GLU A 263 6.99 -48.75 -14.78
CA GLU A 263 6.09 -49.65 -14.05
C GLU A 263 6.24 -49.52 -12.53
N ASP A 264 7.46 -49.28 -12.02
CA ASP A 264 7.66 -49.16 -10.57
C ASP A 264 7.06 -47.86 -10.01
N PHE A 265 7.15 -46.76 -10.77
CA PHE A 265 6.46 -45.51 -10.44
C PHE A 265 4.95 -45.71 -10.47
N PHE A 266 4.43 -46.48 -11.42
CA PHE A 266 3.01 -46.85 -11.49
C PHE A 266 2.57 -47.60 -10.24
N GLN A 267 3.22 -48.71 -9.88
CA GLN A 267 2.79 -49.55 -8.74
C GLN A 267 2.85 -48.79 -7.41
N SER A 268 3.92 -48.03 -7.18
CA SER A 268 4.10 -47.25 -5.95
C SER A 268 3.11 -46.10 -5.82
N SER A 269 2.83 -45.38 -6.92
CA SER A 269 1.82 -44.30 -6.93
C SER A 269 0.40 -44.82 -6.82
N GLN A 270 0.05 -45.91 -7.51
CA GLN A 270 -1.27 -46.53 -7.45
C GLN A 270 -1.63 -46.92 -6.01
N LYS A 271 -0.72 -47.58 -5.28
CA LYS A 271 -0.97 -47.98 -3.89
C LYS A 271 -1.20 -46.77 -2.97
N LEU A 272 -0.32 -45.77 -3.04
CA LEU A 272 -0.42 -44.56 -2.20
C LEU A 272 -1.70 -43.77 -2.52
N LEU A 273 -2.03 -43.63 -3.80
CA LEU A 273 -3.23 -42.92 -4.23
C LEU A 273 -4.49 -43.68 -3.86
N ASN A 274 -4.54 -45.01 -4.03
CA ASN A 274 -5.68 -45.82 -3.57
C ASN A 274 -5.99 -45.58 -2.09
N GLU A 275 -4.98 -45.60 -1.22
CA GLU A 275 -5.17 -45.38 0.21
C GLU A 275 -5.52 -43.92 0.56
N SER A 276 -4.88 -42.95 -0.10
CA SER A 276 -5.08 -41.53 0.23
C SER A 276 -6.36 -40.94 -0.35
N ILE A 277 -6.72 -41.35 -1.57
CA ILE A 277 -7.98 -40.98 -2.23
C ILE A 277 -9.15 -41.61 -1.47
N ALA A 278 -9.11 -42.92 -1.18
CA ALA A 278 -10.17 -43.60 -0.43
C ALA A 278 -10.42 -42.93 0.94
N ARG A 279 -9.35 -42.61 1.68
CA ARG A 279 -9.46 -41.89 2.95
C ARG A 279 -10.07 -40.49 2.79
N THR A 280 -9.72 -39.78 1.73
CA THR A 280 -10.25 -38.44 1.46
C THR A 280 -11.73 -38.48 1.09
N ILE A 281 -12.14 -39.42 0.23
CA ILE A 281 -13.55 -39.64 -0.15
C ILE A 281 -14.37 -40.00 1.09
N ALA A 282 -13.91 -40.96 1.91
CA ALA A 282 -14.60 -41.37 3.12
C ALA A 282 -14.81 -40.19 4.09
N ARG A 283 -13.75 -39.40 4.35
CA ARG A 283 -13.82 -38.21 5.19
C ARG A 283 -14.78 -37.16 4.64
N LYS A 284 -14.83 -36.97 3.32
CA LYS A 284 -15.72 -36.02 2.66
C LYS A 284 -17.17 -36.46 2.70
N LYS A 285 -17.43 -37.75 2.53
CA LYS A 285 -18.77 -38.34 2.65
C LYS A 285 -19.33 -38.18 4.06
N GLU A 286 -18.50 -38.36 5.09
CA GLU A 286 -18.90 -38.14 6.50
C GLU A 286 -19.22 -36.67 6.80
N ASN A 287 -18.46 -35.74 6.20
CA ASN A 287 -18.56 -34.31 6.48
C ASN A 287 -19.29 -33.51 5.40
N ILE A 288 -20.11 -34.15 4.55
CA ILE A 288 -20.65 -33.57 3.31
C ILE A 288 -21.41 -32.24 3.51
N TYR A 289 -22.15 -32.11 4.61
CA TYR A 289 -22.90 -30.89 4.94
C TYR A 289 -22.05 -29.75 5.50
N SER A 290 -20.86 -30.06 6.02
CA SER A 290 -19.95 -29.07 6.64
C SER A 290 -18.80 -28.67 5.72
N ASP A 291 -18.37 -29.57 4.83
CA ASP A 291 -17.23 -29.38 3.94
C ASP A 291 -17.61 -29.72 2.50
N GLN A 292 -18.17 -28.72 1.81
CA GLN A 292 -18.61 -28.78 0.43
C GLN A 292 -17.50 -28.46 -0.60
N THR A 293 -16.24 -28.37 -0.17
CA THR A 293 -15.13 -28.08 -1.08
C THR A 293 -14.78 -29.28 -1.94
N PHE A 294 -14.46 -29.07 -3.22
CA PHE A 294 -13.93 -30.08 -4.13
C PHE A 294 -12.50 -30.46 -3.69
N PRO A 295 -12.22 -31.71 -3.23
CA PRO A 295 -10.94 -32.06 -2.61
C PRO A 295 -9.69 -31.81 -3.46
N TRP A 296 -9.78 -32.04 -4.77
CA TRP A 296 -8.64 -31.97 -5.70
C TRP A 296 -8.80 -30.91 -6.78
N THR A 297 -9.67 -29.92 -6.56
CA THR A 297 -9.85 -28.83 -7.51
C THR A 297 -8.51 -28.20 -7.91
N SER A 298 -8.39 -27.92 -9.21
CA SER A 298 -7.29 -27.13 -9.77
C SER A 298 -7.52 -25.62 -9.62
N ASP A 299 -8.76 -25.21 -9.34
CA ASP A 299 -9.15 -23.82 -9.10
C ASP A 299 -8.88 -23.41 -7.65
N LEU A 300 -8.36 -22.20 -7.47
CA LEU A 300 -8.06 -21.59 -6.18
C LEU A 300 -9.13 -20.59 -5.77
N GLU A 301 -9.78 -19.96 -6.74
CA GLU A 301 -10.73 -18.87 -6.53
C GLU A 301 -12.10 -19.44 -6.15
N ASN A 302 -12.54 -20.49 -6.85
CA ASN A 302 -13.79 -21.17 -6.55
C ASN A 302 -13.56 -22.65 -6.21
N PRO A 303 -13.31 -22.99 -4.93
CA PRO A 303 -13.05 -24.37 -4.53
C PRO A 303 -14.32 -25.20 -4.30
N LEU A 304 -15.51 -24.64 -4.51
CA LEU A 304 -16.80 -25.32 -4.31
C LEU A 304 -17.20 -26.11 -5.55
N TYR A 305 -18.05 -27.12 -5.37
CA TYR A 305 -18.67 -27.79 -6.51
C TYR A 305 -19.56 -26.81 -7.29
N THR A 306 -19.48 -26.85 -8.63
CA THR A 306 -20.28 -25.99 -9.50
C THR A 306 -20.92 -26.82 -10.62
N ASN A 307 -22.14 -26.45 -10.99
CA ASN A 307 -22.79 -26.98 -12.20
C ASN A 307 -22.31 -26.26 -13.46
N ASN A 308 -21.71 -25.09 -13.29
CA ASN A 308 -21.36 -24.20 -14.38
C ASN A 308 -19.86 -23.90 -14.36
N PRO A 309 -18.98 -24.86 -14.67
CA PRO A 309 -17.55 -24.63 -14.75
C PRO A 309 -17.18 -23.82 -16.00
N SER A 310 -16.06 -23.10 -15.93
CA SER A 310 -15.46 -22.44 -17.09
C SER A 310 -14.38 -23.34 -17.72
N PRO A 311 -14.31 -23.43 -19.07
CA PRO A 311 -13.34 -24.29 -19.74
C PRO A 311 -11.91 -23.71 -19.63
N HIS A 312 -10.98 -24.52 -19.14
CA HIS A 312 -9.57 -24.14 -18.93
C HIS A 312 -8.59 -25.22 -19.39
N CYS A 313 -7.34 -24.87 -19.72
CA CYS A 313 -6.31 -25.86 -20.07
C CYS A 313 -5.91 -26.73 -18.86
N GLU A 314 -5.73 -28.03 -19.08
CA GLU A 314 -5.26 -29.02 -18.10
C GLU A 314 -3.77 -29.25 -18.22
N TYR A 315 -3.11 -29.48 -17.08
CA TYR A 315 -1.65 -29.64 -17.00
C TYR A 315 -1.22 -30.91 -16.28
N ILE A 316 -0.26 -31.57 -16.90
CA ILE A 316 0.50 -32.69 -16.36
C ILE A 316 1.93 -32.19 -16.17
N MET A 317 2.42 -32.18 -14.94
CA MET A 317 3.73 -31.65 -14.59
C MET A 317 4.64 -32.75 -14.05
N TYR A 318 5.82 -32.86 -14.66
CA TYR A 318 6.95 -33.60 -14.14
C TYR A 318 8.01 -32.63 -13.65
N ALA A 319 8.41 -32.72 -12.39
CA ALA A 319 9.50 -31.92 -11.84
C ALA A 319 10.59 -32.82 -11.24
N GLN A 320 11.84 -32.52 -11.57
CA GLN A 320 13.01 -33.22 -11.04
C GLN A 320 13.77 -32.29 -10.10
N VAL A 321 13.87 -32.68 -8.83
CA VAL A 321 14.68 -32.02 -7.81
C VAL A 321 16.15 -32.33 -8.06
N TYR A 322 17.01 -31.31 -7.99
CA TYR A 322 18.45 -31.48 -8.14
C TYR A 322 19.12 -31.75 -6.78
N PRO A 323 20.16 -32.59 -6.74
CA PRO A 323 20.97 -32.75 -5.54
C PRO A 323 21.71 -31.45 -5.21
N PRO A 324 21.93 -31.14 -3.92
CA PRO A 324 22.67 -29.96 -3.53
C PRO A 324 24.15 -30.08 -3.90
N SER A 325 24.77 -29.00 -4.36
CA SER A 325 26.15 -29.00 -4.86
C SER A 325 27.18 -29.49 -3.82
N ARG A 326 27.96 -30.53 -4.13
CA ARG A 326 29.02 -31.10 -3.27
C ARG A 326 30.06 -30.09 -2.81
N SER A 327 30.43 -29.13 -3.68
CA SER A 327 31.42 -28.08 -3.40
C SER A 327 31.05 -27.19 -2.21
N ARG A 328 29.75 -27.04 -1.89
CA ARG A 328 29.31 -26.27 -0.72
C ARG A 328 29.53 -26.97 0.61
N PHE A 329 29.79 -28.28 0.58
CA PHE A 329 30.07 -29.10 1.75
C PHE A 329 31.55 -29.48 1.88
N ASN A 330 32.45 -28.93 1.03
CA ASN A 330 33.88 -29.26 0.96
C ASN A 330 34.14 -30.77 0.82
N LEU A 331 33.37 -31.44 -0.04
CA LEU A 331 33.43 -32.88 -0.26
C LEU A 331 34.14 -33.19 -1.59
N ASP A 332 35.36 -33.71 -1.52
CA ASP A 332 36.23 -33.97 -2.69
C ASP A 332 36.31 -35.46 -3.12
N SER A 333 35.87 -36.43 -2.30
CA SER A 333 36.01 -37.88 -2.55
C SER A 333 34.68 -38.64 -2.72
N GLU A 334 34.44 -39.33 -3.85
CA GLU A 334 33.08 -39.73 -4.27
C GLU A 334 32.27 -40.67 -3.33
N GLU A 335 32.85 -41.73 -2.78
CA GLU A 335 32.07 -42.73 -2.02
C GLU A 335 31.82 -42.32 -0.56
N SER A 336 32.85 -41.88 0.17
CA SER A 336 32.69 -41.38 1.54
C SER A 336 31.84 -40.10 1.60
N SER A 337 31.79 -39.34 0.50
CA SER A 337 30.99 -38.11 0.42
C SER A 337 29.49 -38.36 0.31
N ARG A 338 29.04 -39.53 -0.17
CA ARG A 338 27.60 -39.81 -0.33
C ARG A 338 26.90 -39.90 1.03
N ASP A 339 27.47 -40.67 1.96
CA ASP A 339 26.91 -40.85 3.30
C ASP A 339 27.02 -39.58 4.14
N ILE A 340 28.11 -38.82 3.98
CA ILE A 340 28.27 -37.50 4.61
C ILE A 340 27.22 -36.52 4.05
N LEU A 341 26.98 -36.51 2.73
CA LEU A 341 25.99 -35.63 2.13
C LEU A 341 24.56 -36.02 2.54
N GLN A 342 24.24 -37.31 2.57
CA GLN A 342 22.93 -37.80 3.04
C GLN A 342 22.68 -37.43 4.50
N SER A 343 23.68 -37.59 5.38
CA SER A 343 23.58 -37.20 6.79
C SER A 343 23.52 -35.69 6.99
N ALA A 344 24.21 -34.90 6.15
CA ALA A 344 24.08 -33.45 6.16
C ALA A 344 22.67 -33.00 5.74
N ILE A 345 22.11 -33.59 4.69
CA ILE A 345 20.74 -33.30 4.23
C ILE A 345 19.73 -33.65 5.33
N SER A 346 19.82 -34.84 5.94
CA SER A 346 18.89 -35.25 6.99
C SER A 346 18.97 -34.35 8.22
N THR A 347 20.18 -33.92 8.62
CA THR A 347 20.39 -32.99 9.74
C THR A 347 19.76 -31.62 9.46
N ILE A 348 19.93 -31.10 8.23
CA ILE A 348 19.30 -29.84 7.81
C ILE A 348 17.78 -29.98 7.83
N GLU A 349 17.24 -31.07 7.29
CA GLU A 349 15.79 -31.28 7.23
C GLU A 349 15.16 -31.45 8.61
N SER A 350 15.79 -32.18 9.52
CA SER A 350 15.31 -32.34 10.90
C SER A 350 15.31 -31.01 11.66
N GLU A 351 16.34 -30.19 11.50
CA GLU A 351 16.41 -28.88 12.15
C GLU A 351 15.38 -27.91 11.56
N LEU A 352 15.16 -27.92 10.24
CA LEU A 352 14.14 -27.05 9.62
C LEU A 352 12.72 -27.47 10.02
N GLN A 353 12.44 -28.77 10.10
CA GLN A 353 11.12 -29.28 10.47
C GLN A 353 10.81 -29.09 11.95
N SER A 354 11.82 -29.28 12.81
CA SER A 354 11.73 -29.14 14.26
C SER A 354 12.97 -28.40 14.78
N PRO A 355 12.93 -27.06 14.88
CA PRO A 355 14.11 -26.28 15.25
C PRO A 355 14.45 -26.50 16.73
N VAL A 356 15.60 -27.13 16.98
CA VAL A 356 16.18 -27.30 18.33
C VAL A 356 17.33 -26.32 18.59
N GLY A 357 17.74 -25.56 17.59
CA GLY A 357 18.86 -24.62 17.64
C GLY A 357 20.21 -25.28 17.35
N ALA A 358 20.22 -26.45 16.70
CA ALA A 358 21.46 -27.11 16.34
C ALA A 358 22.22 -26.30 15.25
N PRO A 359 23.56 -26.21 15.33
CA PRO A 359 24.34 -25.54 14.30
C PRO A 359 24.28 -26.33 13.00
N ILE A 360 23.54 -25.81 12.01
CA ILE A 360 23.47 -26.38 10.66
C ILE A 360 24.33 -25.58 9.68
N PRO A 361 24.89 -26.23 8.64
CA PRO A 361 25.50 -25.52 7.53
C PRO A 361 24.47 -24.63 6.82
N ARG A 362 24.94 -23.62 6.06
CA ARG A 362 24.04 -22.73 5.31
C ARG A 362 23.17 -23.53 4.37
N VAL A 363 21.85 -23.39 4.51
CA VAL A 363 20.86 -24.13 3.72
C VAL A 363 21.04 -23.80 2.22
N PRO A 364 21.30 -24.79 1.35
CA PRO A 364 21.38 -24.58 -0.09
C PRO A 364 20.06 -24.10 -0.69
N LYS A 365 20.14 -23.40 -1.83
CA LYS A 365 18.93 -23.06 -2.61
C LYS A 365 18.32 -24.36 -3.16
N LEU A 366 17.00 -24.44 -3.19
CA LEU A 366 16.26 -25.53 -3.81
C LEU A 366 16.30 -25.32 -5.34
N GLN A 367 16.67 -26.33 -6.10
CA GLN A 367 16.72 -26.29 -7.56
C GLN A 367 15.91 -27.45 -8.13
N MET A 368 15.09 -27.16 -9.15
CA MET A 368 14.36 -28.19 -9.87
C MET A 368 14.17 -27.83 -11.34
N SER A 369 14.19 -28.85 -12.19
CA SER A 369 13.72 -28.74 -13.57
C SER A 369 12.26 -29.18 -13.66
N ALA A 370 11.49 -28.61 -14.58
CA ALA A 370 10.08 -28.92 -14.74
C ALA A 370 9.69 -28.99 -16.22
N VAL A 371 8.85 -29.95 -16.56
CA VAL A 371 8.18 -30.10 -17.85
C VAL A 371 6.69 -30.16 -17.57
N ILE A 372 5.94 -29.25 -18.19
CA ILE A 372 4.48 -29.24 -18.15
C ILE A 372 3.97 -29.61 -19.54
N TYR A 373 3.08 -30.59 -19.60
CA TYR A 373 2.38 -31.00 -20.80
C TYR A 373 0.88 -30.71 -20.65
N SER A 374 0.31 -30.05 -21.65
CA SER A 374 -1.13 -29.82 -21.76
C SER A 374 -1.73 -30.70 -22.84
N PRO A 375 -2.45 -31.79 -22.49
CA PRO A 375 -3.04 -32.70 -23.47
C PRO A 375 -4.23 -32.10 -24.22
N ASP A 376 -4.81 -31.03 -23.69
CA ASP A 376 -6.02 -30.40 -24.22
C ASP A 376 -5.71 -29.13 -25.04
N CYS A 377 -4.69 -28.35 -24.68
CA CYS A 377 -4.24 -27.19 -25.45
C CYS A 377 -3.04 -27.48 -26.37
N GLY A 378 -2.42 -28.67 -26.26
CA GLY A 378 -1.43 -29.17 -27.21
C GLY A 378 -0.10 -28.41 -27.18
N PHE A 379 0.43 -28.13 -25.98
CA PHE A 379 1.74 -27.51 -25.83
C PHE A 379 2.53 -28.06 -24.64
N PHE A 380 3.82 -27.73 -24.65
CA PHE A 380 4.78 -28.03 -23.59
C PHE A 380 5.35 -26.74 -23.03
N LEU A 381 5.53 -26.67 -21.72
CA LEU A 381 6.31 -25.65 -21.05
C LEU A 381 7.49 -26.33 -20.37
N GLU A 382 8.71 -25.90 -20.70
CA GLU A 382 9.93 -26.47 -20.14
C GLU A 382 10.67 -25.38 -19.37
N SER A 383 11.14 -25.69 -18.16
CA SER A 383 11.95 -24.74 -17.41
C SER A 383 13.29 -24.50 -18.09
N LYS A 384 13.69 -23.24 -18.18
CA LYS A 384 14.90 -22.81 -18.89
C LYS A 384 16.14 -23.15 -18.06
N GLY A 385 17.00 -24.02 -18.56
CA GLY A 385 18.25 -24.42 -17.91
C GLY A 385 18.99 -25.54 -18.65
N PRO A 386 20.10 -26.04 -18.07
CA PRO A 386 20.89 -27.14 -18.65
C PRO A 386 20.07 -28.43 -18.82
N PRO A 387 20.26 -29.23 -19.88
CA PRO A 387 21.35 -29.17 -20.85
C PRO A 387 21.13 -28.20 -22.02
N ASP A 388 19.90 -27.74 -22.26
CA ASP A 388 19.57 -26.94 -23.45
C ASP A 388 20.12 -25.52 -23.38
N PHE A 389 20.13 -24.92 -22.18
CA PHE A 389 20.61 -23.58 -21.92
C PHE A 389 21.81 -23.63 -20.96
N GLY A 390 22.85 -22.85 -21.24
CA GLY A 390 24.04 -22.82 -20.40
C GLY A 390 23.72 -22.32 -18.97
N PRO A 391 24.48 -22.74 -17.94
CA PRO A 391 24.23 -22.34 -16.55
C PRO A 391 24.42 -20.84 -16.29
N SER A 392 25.01 -20.10 -17.24
CA SER A 392 25.12 -18.64 -17.24
C SER A 392 23.83 -17.92 -17.66
N GLU A 393 22.96 -18.59 -18.41
CA GLU A 393 21.70 -18.01 -18.90
C GLU A 393 20.55 -18.27 -17.94
N ALA A 394 20.37 -19.52 -17.50
CA ALA A 394 19.36 -19.89 -16.51
C ALA A 394 19.74 -21.22 -15.82
N GLN A 395 19.30 -21.42 -14.58
CA GLN A 395 19.56 -22.62 -13.78
C GLN A 395 18.27 -23.37 -13.42
N HIS A 396 17.34 -23.49 -14.38
CA HIS A 396 15.98 -23.95 -14.14
C HIS A 396 15.29 -23.17 -13.01
N LEU A 397 14.36 -23.80 -12.29
CA LEU A 397 13.63 -23.19 -11.20
C LEU A 397 14.52 -23.23 -9.96
N THR A 398 14.81 -22.06 -9.39
CA THR A 398 15.60 -21.94 -8.16
C THR A 398 14.78 -21.23 -7.09
N GLY A 399 15.04 -21.53 -5.83
CA GLY A 399 14.35 -20.88 -4.74
C GLY A 399 14.77 -21.40 -3.37
N MET A 400 13.84 -21.36 -2.41
CA MET A 400 14.12 -21.61 -1.00
C MET A 400 13.11 -22.60 -0.42
N LYS A 401 13.54 -23.37 0.58
CA LYS A 401 12.65 -24.21 1.37
C LYS A 401 11.63 -23.34 2.12
N MET A 402 10.44 -23.88 2.34
CA MET A 402 9.31 -23.12 2.90
C MET A 402 9.64 -22.56 4.29
N GLU A 403 10.32 -23.34 5.12
CA GLU A 403 10.70 -22.98 6.48
C GLU A 403 11.70 -21.81 6.50
N VAL A 404 12.65 -21.81 5.55
CA VAL A 404 13.62 -20.72 5.38
C VAL A 404 12.94 -19.43 4.94
N GLN A 405 11.98 -19.53 4.01
CA GLN A 405 11.20 -18.37 3.59
C GLN A 405 10.39 -17.77 4.75
N VAL A 406 9.69 -18.61 5.53
CA VAL A 406 8.94 -18.15 6.71
C VAL A 406 9.86 -17.46 7.70
N TYR A 407 11.06 -17.99 7.93
CA TYR A 407 12.07 -17.32 8.78
C TYR A 407 12.48 -15.95 8.23
N GLN A 408 12.75 -15.85 6.92
CA GLN A 408 13.08 -14.58 6.29
C GLN A 408 11.94 -13.55 6.40
N VAL A 409 10.69 -13.98 6.19
CA VAL A 409 9.51 -13.12 6.34
C VAL A 409 9.45 -12.55 7.76
N LYS A 410 9.61 -13.41 8.78
CA LYS A 410 9.65 -12.97 10.20
C LYS A 410 10.73 -11.92 10.43
N ALA A 411 11.94 -12.15 9.92
CA ALA A 411 13.06 -11.23 10.08
C ALA A 411 12.79 -9.88 9.41
N TRP A 412 12.27 -9.86 8.17
CA TRP A 412 11.97 -8.63 7.44
C TRP A 412 10.82 -7.84 8.06
N ILE A 413 9.81 -8.51 8.61
CA ILE A 413 8.73 -7.85 9.37
C ILE A 413 9.30 -7.16 10.62
N LEU A 414 10.20 -7.82 11.36
CA LEU A 414 10.86 -7.21 12.52
C LEU A 414 11.74 -6.02 12.12
N VAL A 415 12.51 -6.13 11.04
CA VAL A 415 13.29 -5.01 10.50
C VAL A 415 12.36 -3.85 10.14
N TYR A 416 11.20 -4.12 9.54
CA TYR A 416 10.24 -3.08 9.22
C TYR A 416 9.64 -2.43 10.48
N ALA A 417 9.35 -3.22 11.53
CA ALA A 417 8.92 -2.68 12.82
C ALA A 417 9.99 -1.75 13.44
N ILE A 418 11.28 -2.10 13.34
CA ILE A 418 12.40 -1.24 13.79
C ILE A 418 12.43 0.07 12.98
N VAL A 419 12.23 0.01 11.67
CA VAL A 419 12.14 1.21 10.81
C VAL A 419 10.96 2.09 11.25
N MET A 420 9.79 1.52 11.52
CA MET A 420 8.63 2.26 12.02
C MET A 420 8.91 2.90 13.39
N PHE A 421 9.54 2.19 14.33
CA PHE A 421 9.95 2.78 15.61
C PHE A 421 10.93 3.95 15.43
N ALA A 422 11.89 3.83 14.51
CA ALA A 422 12.81 4.92 14.18
C ALA A 422 12.05 6.13 13.60
N GLN A 423 11.03 5.91 12.75
CA GLN A 423 10.17 6.98 12.24
C GLN A 423 9.40 7.67 13.37
N VAL A 424 8.83 6.90 14.30
CA VAL A 424 8.13 7.43 15.49
C VAL A 424 9.07 8.24 16.38
N TYR A 425 10.29 7.73 16.62
CA TYR A 425 11.30 8.43 17.40
C TYR A 425 11.67 9.79 16.78
N MET A 426 11.89 9.83 15.46
CA MET A 426 12.17 11.06 14.73
C MET A 426 10.99 12.04 14.79
N LEU A 427 9.76 11.55 14.62
CA LEU A 427 8.54 12.36 14.74
C LEU A 427 8.40 12.96 16.15
N LYS A 428 8.61 12.16 17.20
CA LYS A 428 8.61 12.63 18.58
C LYS A 428 9.65 13.73 18.82
N ASN A 429 10.86 13.57 18.30
CA ASN A 429 11.90 14.60 18.41
C ASN A 429 11.49 15.89 17.71
N GLN A 430 10.92 15.80 16.50
CA GLN A 430 10.41 16.96 15.76
C GLN A 430 9.26 17.66 16.49
N MET A 431 8.36 16.92 17.14
CA MET A 431 7.30 17.49 17.97
C MET A 431 7.87 18.27 19.16
N ARG A 432 8.95 17.79 19.78
CA ARG A 432 9.62 18.49 20.87
C ARG A 432 10.24 19.82 20.40
N GLU A 433 10.79 19.85 19.19
CA GLU A 433 11.33 21.08 18.58
C GLU A 433 10.23 22.04 18.14
N SER A 434 9.05 21.54 17.77
CA SER A 434 7.92 22.33 17.24
C SER A 434 6.84 22.61 18.30
N CYS A 435 7.24 22.77 19.56
CA CYS A 435 6.31 22.85 20.69
C CYS A 435 5.59 24.21 20.82
N THR A 436 6.09 25.26 20.16
CA THR A 436 5.46 26.60 20.21
C THR A 436 4.47 26.80 19.06
N PRO A 437 3.37 27.54 19.25
CA PRO A 437 2.42 27.83 18.17
C PRO A 437 3.08 28.49 16.94
N SER A 438 4.08 29.35 17.17
CA SER A 438 4.83 30.04 16.11
C SER A 438 5.67 29.09 15.23
N THR A 439 6.24 28.04 15.80
CA THR A 439 7.02 27.03 15.07
C THR A 439 6.11 25.99 14.44
N MET A 440 5.06 25.57 15.15
CA MET A 440 4.03 24.65 14.65
C MET A 440 3.29 25.21 13.43
N GLY A 441 3.02 26.52 13.40
CA GLY A 441 2.46 27.20 12.23
C GLY A 441 3.33 27.17 10.97
N ARG A 442 4.64 26.84 11.08
CA ARG A 442 5.52 26.71 9.89
C ARG A 442 5.40 25.34 9.23
N VAL A 443 4.98 24.32 9.98
CA VAL A 443 4.86 22.94 9.51
C VAL A 443 3.64 22.77 8.61
N SER A 444 3.79 22.08 7.49
CA SER A 444 2.70 21.79 6.57
C SER A 444 1.82 20.65 7.08
N PHE A 445 0.52 20.91 7.22
CA PHE A 445 -0.48 19.92 7.59
C PHE A 445 -0.44 18.71 6.64
N TRP A 446 -0.37 18.96 5.33
CA TRP A 446 -0.42 17.91 4.30
C TRP A 446 0.82 17.02 4.27
N THR A 447 2.01 17.54 4.61
CA THR A 447 3.21 16.69 4.73
C THR A 447 3.05 15.65 5.83
N ILE A 448 2.57 16.05 7.01
CA ILE A 448 2.30 15.13 8.12
C ILE A 448 1.12 14.20 7.79
N ALA A 449 0.09 14.71 7.10
CA ALA A 449 -1.04 13.89 6.66
C ALA A 449 -0.63 12.76 5.70
N ILE A 450 0.19 13.04 4.68
CA ILE A 450 0.70 12.01 3.74
C ILE A 450 1.47 10.91 4.48
N MET A 451 2.34 11.31 5.43
CA MET A 451 3.07 10.38 6.30
C MET A 451 2.11 9.47 7.07
N LEU A 452 1.08 10.06 7.69
CA LEU A 452 0.07 9.35 8.47
C LEU A 452 -0.86 8.45 7.67
N ILE A 453 -1.18 8.82 6.42
CA ILE A 453 -1.98 7.96 5.54
C ILE A 453 -1.27 6.63 5.35
N VAL A 454 0.02 6.65 5.00
CA VAL A 454 0.79 5.42 4.77
C VAL A 454 1.02 4.65 6.06
N ASP A 455 1.34 5.33 7.16
CA ASP A 455 1.48 4.67 8.46
C ASP A 455 0.15 4.02 8.90
N GLY A 456 -0.98 4.68 8.63
CA GLY A 456 -2.33 4.14 8.83
C GLY A 456 -2.62 2.94 7.93
N MET A 457 -2.23 2.97 6.66
CA MET A 457 -2.33 1.81 5.75
C MET A 457 -1.54 0.62 6.29
N THR A 458 -0.34 0.87 6.82
CA THR A 458 0.51 -0.19 7.38
C THR A 458 -0.08 -0.77 8.67
N PHE A 459 -0.71 0.07 9.49
CA PHE A 459 -1.48 -0.37 10.65
C PHE A 459 -2.66 -1.26 10.24
N THR A 460 -3.48 -0.82 9.27
CA THR A 460 -4.63 -1.61 8.77
C THR A 460 -4.16 -2.95 8.20
N ALA A 461 -3.13 -2.95 7.35
CA ALA A 461 -2.59 -4.18 6.76
C ALA A 461 -2.04 -5.14 7.83
N ALA A 462 -1.30 -4.63 8.82
CA ALA A 462 -0.80 -5.44 9.92
C ALA A 462 -1.95 -6.00 10.77
N ALA A 463 -2.99 -5.21 11.05
CA ALA A 463 -4.15 -5.65 11.82
C ALA A 463 -4.92 -6.77 11.12
N THR A 464 -5.12 -6.66 9.80
CA THR A 464 -5.75 -7.71 8.99
C THR A 464 -4.89 -8.96 8.91
N TRP A 465 -3.57 -8.83 8.80
CA TRP A 465 -2.68 -10.00 8.70
C TRP A 465 -2.58 -10.76 10.02
N VAL A 466 -2.54 -10.07 11.17
CA VAL A 466 -2.39 -10.67 12.50
C VAL A 466 -3.45 -11.74 12.80
N SER A 467 -4.69 -11.58 12.31
CA SER A 467 -5.77 -12.56 12.54
C SER A 467 -5.55 -13.91 11.84
N SER A 468 -4.81 -13.91 10.72
CA SER A 468 -4.53 -15.12 9.91
C SER A 468 -3.09 -15.63 10.07
N ALA A 469 -2.24 -14.85 10.72
CA ALA A 469 -0.80 -15.08 10.83
C ALA A 469 -0.40 -16.13 11.88
N GLY A 470 -0.68 -17.41 11.65
CA GLY A 470 -0.26 -18.47 12.58
C GLY A 470 1.27 -18.48 12.83
N ALA A 471 2.07 -18.50 11.76
CA ALA A 471 3.53 -18.58 11.88
C ALA A 471 4.21 -17.23 12.19
N THR A 472 3.66 -16.10 11.74
CA THR A 472 4.29 -14.77 11.82
C THR A 472 3.68 -13.87 12.90
N PHE A 473 2.79 -14.40 13.75
CA PHE A 473 1.99 -13.65 14.74
C PHE A 473 2.80 -12.61 15.53
N LEU A 474 3.87 -13.05 16.22
CA LEU A 474 4.67 -12.20 17.11
C LEU A 474 5.36 -11.04 16.37
N PRO A 475 6.12 -11.26 15.27
CA PRO A 475 6.65 -10.16 14.45
C PRO A 475 5.59 -9.18 13.96
N THR A 476 4.43 -9.68 13.49
CA THR A 476 3.37 -8.79 13.00
C THR A 476 2.71 -7.98 14.09
N LEU A 477 2.61 -8.51 15.32
CA LEU A 477 2.14 -7.77 16.47
C LEU A 477 3.09 -6.61 16.83
N ALA A 478 4.40 -6.83 16.73
CA ALA A 478 5.40 -5.77 16.94
C ALA A 478 5.27 -4.65 15.89
N LEU A 479 5.08 -5.00 14.62
CA LEU A 479 4.81 -4.04 13.55
C LEU A 479 3.50 -3.29 13.78
N LEU A 480 2.43 -3.99 14.15
CA LEU A 480 1.12 -3.42 14.46
C LEU A 480 1.23 -2.37 15.58
N PHE A 481 1.95 -2.70 16.65
CA PHE A 481 2.16 -1.79 17.78
C PHE A 481 2.99 -0.56 17.37
N ALA A 482 4.05 -0.73 16.57
CA ALA A 482 4.85 0.38 16.07
C ALA A 482 4.02 1.33 15.16
N ALA A 483 3.22 0.76 14.25
CA ALA A 483 2.35 1.53 13.36
C ALA A 483 1.23 2.26 14.16
N PHE A 484 0.68 1.62 15.18
CA PHE A 484 -0.29 2.24 16.09
C PHE A 484 0.30 3.45 16.84
N LEU A 485 1.53 3.34 17.35
CA LEU A 485 2.24 4.47 17.97
C LEU A 485 2.46 5.61 16.98
N SER A 486 2.84 5.30 15.73
CA SER A 486 3.00 6.33 14.69
C SER A 486 1.70 7.08 14.42
N MET A 487 0.60 6.35 14.26
CA MET A 487 -0.72 6.91 13.99
C MET A 487 -1.23 7.77 15.15
N THR A 488 -1.09 7.31 16.40
CA THR A 488 -1.57 8.04 17.58
C THR A 488 -0.74 9.30 17.85
N ILE A 489 0.59 9.19 17.85
CA ILE A 489 1.49 10.32 18.08
C ILE A 489 1.36 11.33 16.93
N GLY A 490 1.46 10.89 15.68
CA GLY A 490 1.35 11.79 14.55
C GLY A 490 -0.06 12.38 14.39
N GLY A 491 -1.11 11.62 14.67
CA GLY A 491 -2.49 12.13 14.67
C GLY A 491 -2.70 13.22 15.72
N SER A 492 -2.13 13.06 16.91
CA SER A 492 -2.15 14.11 17.95
C SER A 492 -1.40 15.37 17.53
N PHE A 493 -0.26 15.20 16.85
CA PHE A 493 0.51 16.32 16.29
C PHE A 493 -0.27 17.04 15.19
N LEU A 494 -0.88 16.28 14.26
CA LEU A 494 -1.68 16.82 13.18
C LEU A 494 -2.89 17.62 13.68
N SER A 495 -3.53 17.15 14.77
CA SER A 495 -4.61 17.86 15.47
C SER A 495 -4.16 19.22 15.98
N LYS A 496 -3.00 19.27 16.66
CA LYS A 496 -2.45 20.52 17.17
C LYS A 496 -2.01 21.48 16.05
N VAL A 497 -1.42 20.95 14.98
CA VAL A 497 -1.08 21.74 13.79
C VAL A 497 -2.34 22.33 13.15
N HIS A 498 -3.43 21.55 13.06
CA HIS A 498 -4.71 22.05 12.56
C HIS A 498 -5.27 23.16 13.45
N GLU A 499 -5.31 22.96 14.76
CA GLU A 499 -5.80 23.95 15.74
C GLU A 499 -5.10 25.31 15.58
N VAL A 500 -3.78 25.30 15.42
CA VAL A 500 -2.97 26.51 15.16
C VAL A 500 -3.27 27.13 13.80
N GLN A 501 -3.70 26.34 12.81
CA GLN A 501 -3.95 26.80 11.43
C GLN A 501 -5.41 27.23 11.16
N ILE A 502 -6.37 26.94 12.05
CA ILE A 502 -7.77 27.34 11.89
C ILE A 502 -7.93 28.86 11.62
N PRO A 503 -7.30 29.77 12.41
CA PRO A 503 -7.48 31.21 12.22
C PRO A 503 -6.99 31.71 10.85
N GLU A 504 -6.00 31.02 10.27
CA GLU A 504 -5.43 31.35 8.95
C GLU A 504 -6.43 31.18 7.80
N THR A 505 -7.48 30.37 8.00
CA THR A 505 -8.45 30.01 6.96
C THR A 505 -9.60 31.03 6.88
N ARG A 506 -9.72 31.92 7.89
CA ARG A 506 -10.71 32.99 7.89
C ARG A 506 -10.20 34.13 7.00
N PRO A 507 -10.88 34.51 5.91
CA PRO A 507 -10.38 35.54 5.01
C PRO A 507 -10.23 36.87 5.76
N ARG A 508 -9.01 37.42 5.74
CA ARG A 508 -8.72 38.81 6.11
C ARG A 508 -9.34 39.75 5.07
N ARG A 509 -10.65 39.95 5.13
CA ARG A 509 -11.38 40.89 4.30
C ARG A 509 -12.03 41.93 5.20
N GLU A 510 -11.28 42.99 5.51
CA GLU A 510 -11.75 44.36 5.75
C GLU A 510 -10.60 45.19 6.32
N GLN A 511 -9.78 45.77 5.44
CA GLN A 511 -9.05 47.02 5.69
C GLN A 511 -8.42 47.47 4.37
N THR A 512 -9.27 48.00 3.49
CA THR A 512 -8.83 48.96 2.48
C THR A 512 -9.83 50.11 2.57
N PRO A 513 -9.47 51.25 3.19
CA PRO A 513 -10.30 52.44 3.15
C PRO A 513 -10.48 52.85 1.68
N GLY A 514 -11.72 53.13 1.28
CA GLY A 514 -12.12 53.28 -0.11
C GLY A 514 -11.33 54.35 -0.87
N ALA A 515 -10.75 53.95 -2.00
CA ALA A 515 -10.39 54.86 -3.07
C ALA A 515 -11.65 55.15 -3.90
N SER A 516 -12.30 56.27 -3.63
CA SER A 516 -13.31 56.87 -4.49
C SER A 516 -12.66 57.33 -5.79
N SER A 517 -12.72 56.49 -6.83
CA SER A 517 -12.43 56.89 -8.20
C SER A 517 -13.71 57.33 -8.90
N SER A 518 -13.65 58.57 -9.36
CA SER A 518 -14.58 59.28 -10.24
C SER A 518 -14.56 58.69 -11.66
N GLY A 519 -15.71 58.64 -12.34
CA GLY A 519 -15.79 58.21 -13.74
C GLY A 519 -17.19 58.02 -14.35
N ASN A 520 -17.82 59.14 -14.73
CA ASN A 520 -18.83 59.41 -15.78
C ASN A 520 -19.49 58.29 -16.64
N GLY A 521 -20.83 58.40 -16.79
CA GLY A 521 -21.58 58.05 -18.03
C GLY A 521 -23.08 57.75 -17.84
N PRO A 522 -24.01 58.11 -18.76
CA PRO A 522 -25.25 58.84 -18.40
C PRO A 522 -26.62 58.22 -18.81
N GLY A 523 -27.72 58.79 -18.30
CA GLY A 523 -29.13 58.64 -18.77
C GLY A 523 -30.09 58.14 -17.67
N ALA A 524 -31.30 58.66 -17.41
CA ALA A 524 -32.18 59.62 -18.05
C ALA A 524 -33.13 60.21 -16.98
N VAL A 525 -33.78 61.33 -17.31
CA VAL A 525 -34.59 62.20 -16.44
C VAL A 525 -36.10 61.92 -16.59
N VAL A 526 -36.86 62.26 -15.53
CA VAL A 526 -38.24 62.84 -15.49
C VAL A 526 -39.33 62.01 -14.75
N SER A 527 -39.72 62.56 -13.58
CA SER A 527 -41.06 62.92 -12.99
C SER A 527 -42.33 62.08 -13.27
N SER A 528 -43.38 61.99 -12.43
CA SER A 528 -44.05 62.96 -11.54
C SER A 528 -45.05 62.31 -10.54
N ALA A 529 -45.20 62.95 -9.36
CA ALA A 529 -46.42 63.28 -8.57
C ALA A 529 -47.52 62.24 -8.20
N VAL A 530 -47.98 62.27 -6.94
CA VAL A 530 -49.29 62.85 -6.48
C VAL A 530 -49.54 62.50 -4.98
N MET A 531 -49.99 63.49 -4.20
CA MET A 531 -50.55 63.45 -2.83
C MET A 531 -52.10 63.42 -2.91
N PRO A 532 -52.87 62.90 -1.91
CA PRO A 532 -53.29 63.78 -0.80
C PRO A 532 -53.56 63.13 0.58
N ASN A 533 -53.61 64.05 1.56
CA ASN A 533 -53.98 64.00 2.98
C ASN A 533 -55.40 63.49 3.33
N THR A 534 -55.58 63.06 4.60
CA THR A 534 -56.61 63.42 5.64
C THR A 534 -56.78 62.23 6.62
N THR A 535 -56.97 62.29 7.96
CA THR A 535 -57.33 63.29 9.00
C THR A 535 -57.05 62.68 10.41
N GLY A 536 -56.70 63.51 11.42
CA GLY A 536 -56.22 63.15 12.78
C GLY A 536 -57.26 62.63 13.82
N PRO A 537 -57.11 62.82 15.16
CA PRO A 537 -56.44 63.94 15.86
C PRO A 537 -55.48 63.58 17.04
N ALA A 538 -54.95 64.65 17.63
CA ALA A 538 -53.86 64.76 18.60
C ALA A 538 -54.22 64.50 20.09
N SER A 539 -53.18 64.34 20.92
CA SER A 539 -53.20 64.71 22.35
C SER A 539 -51.78 64.88 22.91
N LEU A 540 -51.53 66.05 23.51
CA LEU A 540 -50.33 66.49 24.25
C LEU A 540 -50.65 66.47 25.76
N LEU A 541 -49.69 66.08 26.63
CA LEU A 541 -49.34 66.61 27.98
C LEU A 541 -48.64 65.57 28.91
N PRO A 542 -47.90 65.98 29.98
CA PRO A 542 -46.90 65.16 30.71
C PRO A 542 -47.26 64.73 32.17
N SER A 543 -46.59 63.67 32.64
CA SER A 543 -46.28 63.14 34.02
C SER A 543 -47.38 62.98 35.10
N PRO A 544 -47.27 61.98 36.00
CA PRO A 544 -46.88 62.33 37.38
C PRO A 544 -46.01 61.32 38.16
N VAL A 545 -45.43 61.86 39.24
CA VAL A 545 -44.64 61.29 40.34
C VAL A 545 -45.56 60.83 41.49
N THR A 546 -45.34 59.64 42.07
CA THR A 546 -45.68 59.31 43.48
C THR A 546 -44.91 58.09 44.04
N ALA A 547 -43.88 58.40 44.84
CA ALA A 547 -43.45 57.83 46.15
C ALA A 547 -43.39 56.30 46.44
N ARG A 548 -42.19 55.77 46.78
CA ARG A 548 -41.67 55.55 48.17
C ARG A 548 -40.36 54.73 48.18
N GLN A 549 -39.32 55.26 48.82
CA GLN A 549 -38.12 54.52 49.30
C GLN A 549 -38.41 53.86 50.67
N PRO A 550 -37.69 52.79 51.05
CA PRO A 550 -36.57 53.00 51.98
C PRO A 550 -35.32 52.11 51.80
N ALA A 551 -34.21 52.68 52.28
CA ALA A 551 -33.07 52.06 52.98
C ALA A 551 -32.02 51.21 52.25
N ARG A 552 -30.94 51.92 51.93
CA ARG A 552 -29.50 51.60 51.83
C ARG A 552 -29.01 50.42 52.71
N SER A 553 -28.29 49.46 52.09
CA SER A 553 -27.23 48.66 52.72
C SER A 553 -26.09 48.39 51.72
N LEU A 554 -24.85 48.28 52.24
CA LEU A 554 -23.56 48.32 51.52
C LEU A 554 -23.34 47.15 50.53
N PRO A 555 -22.51 47.33 49.48
CA PRO A 555 -22.15 46.24 48.57
C PRO A 555 -21.08 45.31 49.19
N GLN A 556 -21.42 44.04 49.38
CA GLN A 556 -20.45 42.95 49.51
C GLN A 556 -20.05 42.42 48.11
N PRO A 557 -18.83 41.87 47.94
CA PRO A 557 -18.28 41.53 46.63
C PRO A 557 -18.90 40.25 46.08
N GLN A 558 -19.57 40.35 44.93
CA GLN A 558 -19.90 39.19 44.09
C GLN A 558 -18.76 38.93 43.09
N PRO A 559 -18.44 37.66 42.78
CA PRO A 559 -17.36 37.31 41.88
C PRO A 559 -17.67 37.77 40.45
N VAL A 560 -16.70 38.40 39.80
CA VAL A 560 -16.73 38.70 38.37
C VAL A 560 -16.72 37.36 37.62
N ILE A 561 -17.87 36.96 37.10
CA ILE A 561 -18.00 35.90 36.11
C ILE A 561 -17.65 36.53 34.76
N VAL A 562 -16.54 36.10 34.18
CA VAL A 562 -16.17 36.41 32.79
C VAL A 562 -17.10 35.57 31.89
N PRO A 563 -17.90 36.16 30.99
CA PRO A 563 -18.71 35.37 30.07
C PRO A 563 -17.81 34.62 29.07
N SER A 564 -18.17 33.39 28.75
CA SER A 564 -17.56 32.62 27.66
C SER A 564 -18.02 33.20 26.33
N ASP A 565 -17.11 33.37 25.37
CA ASP A 565 -17.35 33.99 24.05
C ASP A 565 -18.42 33.28 23.18
N GLN A 566 -19.01 32.18 23.66
CA GLN A 566 -20.05 31.41 22.97
C GLN A 566 -21.47 31.96 23.15
N ASP A 567 -21.73 32.76 24.20
CA ASP A 567 -23.08 33.29 24.47
C ASP A 567 -23.39 34.57 23.67
N ILE A 568 -22.35 35.26 23.17
CA ILE A 568 -22.47 36.51 22.39
C ILE A 568 -23.03 36.22 20.99
N ASP A 569 -22.61 35.13 20.33
CA ASP A 569 -23.10 34.77 19.00
C ASP A 569 -24.56 34.26 19.02
N ALA A 570 -24.98 33.64 20.14
CA ALA A 570 -26.36 33.23 20.38
C ALA A 570 -27.29 34.42 20.66
N GLU A 571 -26.81 35.43 21.39
CA GLU A 571 -27.57 36.67 21.63
C GLU A 571 -27.65 37.56 20.38
N ILE A 572 -26.61 37.64 19.55
CA ILE A 572 -26.63 38.41 18.29
C ILE A 572 -27.58 37.77 17.27
N SER A 573 -27.64 36.44 17.18
CA SER A 573 -28.57 35.72 16.31
C SER A 573 -30.02 35.78 16.78
N ALA A 574 -30.27 35.81 18.10
CA ALA A 574 -31.58 36.07 18.67
C ALA A 574 -32.04 37.53 18.46
N SER A 575 -31.12 38.50 18.53
CA SER A 575 -31.39 39.93 18.31
C SER A 575 -31.70 40.27 16.85
N ALA A 576 -31.09 39.55 15.89
CA ALA A 576 -31.32 39.72 14.47
C ALA A 576 -32.70 39.23 13.98
N SER A 577 -33.39 38.42 14.79
CA SER A 577 -34.72 37.87 14.47
C SER A 577 -35.88 38.81 14.83
N ALA A 578 -35.62 39.95 15.49
CA ALA A 578 -36.64 40.82 16.05
C ALA A 578 -37.01 42.06 15.20
N VAL A 579 -36.57 42.16 13.94
CA VAL A 579 -36.93 43.28 13.05
C VAL A 579 -37.60 42.76 11.77
N PRO A 580 -38.91 42.97 11.55
CA PRO A 580 -39.57 42.55 10.32
C PRO A 580 -39.28 43.57 9.21
N GLY A 581 -38.46 43.19 8.22
CA GLY A 581 -38.37 43.88 6.94
C GLY A 581 -37.02 44.48 6.60
N ALA A 582 -36.01 43.63 6.35
CA ALA A 582 -34.87 43.99 5.52
C ALA A 582 -34.35 42.73 4.81
N THR A 583 -34.71 42.56 3.54
CA THR A 583 -34.15 41.54 2.65
C THR A 583 -32.74 41.93 2.22
N THR A 584 -31.78 41.74 3.12
CA THR A 584 -30.36 41.69 2.75
C THR A 584 -29.98 40.22 2.67
N ALA A 585 -29.59 39.75 1.48
CA ALA A 585 -29.14 38.38 1.27
C ALA A 585 -27.88 38.10 2.11
N GLN A 586 -28.07 37.59 3.33
CA GLN A 586 -26.99 37.00 4.13
C GLN A 586 -26.52 35.74 3.42
N ARG A 587 -25.31 35.78 2.83
CA ARG A 587 -24.55 34.56 2.53
C ARG A 587 -24.28 33.87 3.86
N THR A 588 -24.86 32.70 4.05
CA THR A 588 -24.50 31.78 5.12
C THR A 588 -23.02 31.41 4.93
N GLU A 589 -22.12 31.89 5.80
CA GLU A 589 -20.75 31.37 5.86
C GLU A 589 -20.83 29.92 6.33
N GLU A 590 -20.43 28.96 5.48
CA GLU A 590 -20.29 27.57 5.90
C GLU A 590 -19.24 27.48 7.01
N PRO A 591 -19.53 26.86 8.16
CA PRO A 591 -18.53 26.68 9.21
C PRO A 591 -17.36 25.85 8.67
N PRO A 592 -16.10 26.17 9.05
CA PRO A 592 -14.95 25.42 8.59
C PRO A 592 -15.09 23.94 8.96
N PRO A 593 -14.62 23.01 8.09
CA PRO A 593 -14.76 21.58 8.33
C PRO A 593 -14.11 21.19 9.66
N SER A 594 -14.86 20.44 10.48
CA SER A 594 -14.35 19.95 11.77
C SER A 594 -13.17 19.02 11.55
N PHE A 595 -12.19 19.02 12.47
CA PHE A 595 -11.01 18.16 12.39
C PHE A 595 -11.36 16.66 12.22
N GLN A 596 -12.44 16.21 12.88
CA GLN A 596 -12.98 14.86 12.73
C GLN A 596 -13.42 14.56 11.29
N SER A 597 -14.05 15.52 10.60
CA SER A 597 -14.47 15.34 9.20
C SER A 597 -13.28 15.20 8.25
N ILE A 598 -12.17 15.92 8.52
CA ILE A 598 -10.94 15.84 7.73
C ILE A 598 -10.29 14.47 7.92
N ILE A 599 -10.13 14.02 9.18
CA ILE A 599 -9.60 12.67 9.47
C ILE A 599 -10.48 11.60 8.81
N GLY A 600 -11.81 11.70 8.93
CA GLY A 600 -12.73 10.75 8.32
C GLY A 600 -12.51 10.61 6.81
N ARG A 601 -12.31 11.73 6.11
CA ARG A 601 -11.96 11.74 4.68
C ARG A 601 -10.59 11.10 4.40
N LEU A 602 -9.59 11.37 5.24
CA LEU A 602 -8.26 10.76 5.10
C LEU A 602 -8.30 9.23 5.28
N ILE A 603 -9.02 8.74 6.29
CA ILE A 603 -9.21 7.30 6.52
C ILE A 603 -9.95 6.66 5.33
N LEU A 604 -11.04 7.29 4.86
CA LEU A 604 -11.78 6.78 3.70
C LEU A 604 -10.89 6.72 2.45
N SER A 605 -10.07 7.76 2.22
CA SER A 605 -9.12 7.76 1.09
C SER A 605 -8.06 6.67 1.22
N SER A 606 -7.56 6.42 2.43
CA SER A 606 -6.62 5.33 2.72
C SER A 606 -7.23 3.96 2.42
N LEU A 607 -8.45 3.71 2.91
CA LEU A 607 -9.17 2.46 2.63
C LEU A 607 -9.45 2.28 1.14
N CYS A 608 -9.81 3.36 0.43
CA CYS A 608 -9.99 3.32 -1.02
C CYS A 608 -8.69 2.96 -1.76
N ILE A 609 -7.54 3.53 -1.35
CA ILE A 609 -6.23 3.19 -1.93
C ILE A 609 -5.87 1.73 -1.64
N ILE A 610 -6.09 1.23 -0.42
CA ILE A 610 -5.86 -0.18 -0.08
C ILE A 610 -6.73 -1.09 -0.95
N PHE A 611 -8.01 -0.77 -1.09
CA PHE A 611 -8.93 -1.54 -1.92
C PHE A 611 -8.50 -1.55 -3.39
N LEU A 612 -8.15 -0.40 -3.96
CA LEU A 612 -7.63 -0.31 -5.32
C LEU A 612 -6.30 -1.06 -5.48
N ALA A 613 -5.43 -1.04 -4.47
CA ALA A 613 -4.19 -1.81 -4.49
C ALA A 613 -4.44 -3.33 -4.47
N ILE A 614 -5.40 -3.80 -3.69
CA ILE A 614 -5.82 -5.22 -3.70
C ILE A 614 -6.47 -5.56 -5.04
N SER A 615 -7.42 -4.75 -5.52
CA SER A 615 -8.05 -4.95 -6.83
C SER A 615 -7.04 -4.93 -7.98
N SER A 616 -5.96 -4.16 -7.87
CA SER A 616 -4.95 -4.08 -8.91
C SER A 616 -4.22 -5.40 -9.16
N THR A 617 -4.30 -6.40 -8.25
CA THR A 617 -3.71 -7.73 -8.48
C THR A 617 -4.36 -8.47 -9.64
N THR A 618 -5.63 -8.18 -9.94
CA THR A 618 -6.37 -8.78 -11.07
C THR A 618 -6.18 -8.00 -12.38
N TRP A 619 -5.51 -6.84 -12.33
CA TRP A 619 -5.29 -6.01 -13.51
C TRP A 619 -4.10 -6.53 -14.31
N TYR A 620 -4.04 -6.14 -15.59
CA TYR A 620 -2.88 -6.42 -16.43
C TYR A 620 -1.57 -5.92 -15.77
N PRO A 621 -0.47 -6.71 -15.84
CA PRO A 621 0.78 -6.40 -15.13
C PRO A 621 1.33 -5.00 -15.38
N ASN A 622 1.19 -4.49 -16.60
CA ASN A 622 1.66 -3.15 -16.98
C ASN A 622 0.82 -2.04 -16.31
N LEU A 623 -0.51 -2.19 -16.27
CA LEU A 623 -1.41 -1.25 -15.61
C LEU A 623 -1.22 -1.27 -14.09
N ARG A 624 -1.10 -2.48 -13.52
CA ARG A 624 -0.76 -2.68 -12.10
C ARG A 624 0.55 -1.98 -11.74
N SER A 625 1.60 -2.20 -12.54
CA SER A 625 2.91 -1.56 -12.32
C SER A 625 2.84 -0.04 -12.41
N LEU A 626 2.14 0.52 -13.41
CA LEU A 626 1.93 1.96 -13.55
C LEU A 626 1.21 2.56 -12.33
N PHE A 627 0.11 1.91 -11.89
CA PHE A 627 -0.66 2.33 -10.73
C PHE A 627 0.20 2.33 -9.45
N LEU A 628 0.91 1.23 -9.17
CA LEU A 628 1.76 1.12 -7.98
C LEU A 628 2.90 2.16 -7.99
N ASN A 629 3.55 2.35 -9.15
CA ASN A 629 4.60 3.36 -9.32
C ASN A 629 4.06 4.78 -9.12
N LEU A 630 2.83 5.08 -9.59
CA LEU A 630 2.16 6.36 -9.36
C LEU A 630 1.86 6.59 -7.88
N CYS A 631 1.32 5.60 -7.18
CA CYS A 631 1.06 5.68 -5.74
C CYS A 631 2.34 5.95 -4.95
N ILE A 632 3.44 5.28 -5.31
CA ILE A 632 4.75 5.49 -4.68
C ILE A 632 5.30 6.88 -4.99
N LEU A 633 5.15 7.37 -6.23
CA LEU A 633 5.55 8.72 -6.60
C LEU A 633 4.79 9.79 -5.79
N ILE A 634 3.47 9.62 -5.62
CA ILE A 634 2.64 10.50 -4.80
C ILE A 634 3.08 10.44 -3.33
N TYR A 635 3.32 9.24 -2.79
CA TYR A 635 3.80 9.07 -1.42
C TYR A 635 5.17 9.73 -1.19
N LEU A 636 6.13 9.50 -2.09
CA LEU A 636 7.48 10.07 -2.01
C LEU A 636 7.52 11.57 -2.31
N SER A 637 6.42 12.16 -2.73
CA SER A 637 6.23 13.62 -2.86
C SER A 637 5.90 14.32 -1.54
N LEU A 638 6.16 13.66 -0.41
CA LEU A 638 5.83 14.11 0.94
C LEU A 638 6.39 15.50 1.33
N TRP A 639 7.46 15.99 0.69
CA TRP A 639 8.03 17.31 0.97
C TRP A 639 7.44 18.44 0.13
N ILE A 640 6.74 18.15 -0.96
CA ILE A 640 6.14 19.17 -1.84
C ILE A 640 5.19 20.10 -1.07
N PRO A 641 4.29 19.61 -0.19
CA PRO A 641 3.44 20.50 0.58
C PRO A 641 4.21 21.40 1.56
N GLN A 642 5.37 20.96 2.04
CA GLN A 642 6.23 21.79 2.88
C GLN A 642 6.96 22.86 2.06
N ILE A 643 7.49 22.51 0.89
CA ILE A 643 8.10 23.46 -0.06
C ILE A 643 7.09 24.55 -0.41
N HIS A 644 5.85 24.16 -0.73
CA HIS A 644 4.78 25.09 -1.04
C HIS A 644 4.41 26.00 0.14
N ARG A 645 4.34 25.46 1.37
CA ARG A 645 4.06 26.26 2.56
C ARG A 645 5.18 27.26 2.85
N ASN A 646 6.44 26.85 2.74
CA ASN A 646 7.60 27.74 2.91
C ASN A 646 7.52 28.94 1.97
N ILE A 647 7.14 28.73 0.71
CA ILE A 647 6.92 29.78 -0.30
C ILE A 647 5.84 30.76 0.15
N ARG A 648 4.64 30.24 0.47
CA ARG A 648 3.48 31.08 0.80
C ARG A 648 3.71 31.90 2.07
N ARG A 649 4.28 31.28 3.10
CA ARG A 649 4.50 31.92 4.41
C ARG A 649 5.81 32.68 4.52
N ASN A 650 6.69 32.57 3.52
CA ASN A 650 8.04 33.12 3.55
C ASN A 650 8.85 32.68 4.79
N CYS A 651 8.66 31.44 5.26
CA CYS A 651 9.33 30.93 6.46
C CYS A 651 10.58 30.11 6.13
N ARG A 652 11.66 30.33 6.90
CA ARG A 652 12.86 29.47 6.91
C ARG A 652 12.80 28.47 8.06
N ARG A 653 13.52 27.35 7.94
CA ARG A 653 13.68 26.32 8.97
C ARG A 653 12.37 25.87 9.63
N ALA A 654 11.43 25.39 8.82
CA ALA A 654 10.16 24.86 9.32
C ALA A 654 10.31 23.49 10.00
N LEU A 655 11.26 22.67 9.54
CA LEU A 655 11.52 21.32 10.05
C LEU A 655 13.01 21.15 10.30
N GLY A 656 13.38 20.33 11.28
CA GLY A 656 14.77 20.00 11.55
C GLY A 656 15.37 19.15 10.43
N TRP A 657 16.59 19.48 9.99
CA TRP A 657 17.32 18.67 9.01
C TRP A 657 17.48 17.19 9.40
N PRO A 658 17.72 16.83 10.69
CA PRO A 658 17.73 15.43 11.11
C PRO A 658 16.41 14.71 10.85
N PHE A 659 15.28 15.39 11.07
CA PHE A 659 13.95 14.85 10.79
C PHE A 659 13.72 14.69 9.28
N VAL A 660 14.05 15.71 8.49
CA VAL A 660 13.86 15.70 7.03
C VAL A 660 14.67 14.58 6.36
N ILE A 661 15.97 14.49 6.66
CA ILE A 661 16.84 13.46 6.09
C ILE A 661 16.47 12.08 6.64
N GLY A 662 16.24 11.97 7.96
CA GLY A 662 15.88 10.72 8.62
C GLY A 662 14.58 10.12 8.09
N GLN A 663 13.51 10.91 8.00
CA GLN A 663 12.23 10.45 7.44
C GLN A 663 12.35 10.06 5.97
N SER A 664 13.12 10.83 5.17
CA SER A 664 13.32 10.49 3.75
C SER A 664 13.99 9.13 3.58
N ILE A 665 15.04 8.85 4.34
CA ILE A 665 15.75 7.56 4.30
C ILE A 665 14.84 6.43 4.81
N LEU A 666 14.27 6.59 6.01
CA LEU A 666 13.46 5.55 6.64
C LEU A 666 12.22 5.19 5.83
N ARG A 667 11.61 6.15 5.11
CA ARG A 667 10.44 5.92 4.26
C ARG A 667 10.78 5.35 2.89
N LEU A 668 12.02 5.53 2.42
CA LEU A 668 12.52 4.94 1.19
C LEU A 668 12.94 3.47 1.38
N LEU A 669 13.36 3.05 2.57
CA LEU A 669 13.83 1.68 2.85
C LEU A 669 12.82 0.57 2.48
N PRO A 670 11.52 0.65 2.82
CA PRO A 670 10.56 -0.37 2.40
C PRO A 670 10.41 -0.44 0.88
N VAL A 671 10.43 0.70 0.19
CA VAL A 671 10.37 0.77 -1.28
C VAL A 671 11.64 0.16 -1.88
N ALA A 672 12.81 0.47 -1.31
CA ALA A 672 14.10 -0.07 -1.74
C ALA A 672 14.09 -1.61 -1.69
N TYR A 673 13.54 -2.21 -0.63
CA TYR A 673 13.49 -3.65 -0.48
C TYR A 673 12.79 -4.33 -1.66
N PHE A 674 11.58 -3.90 -2.02
CA PHE A 674 10.79 -4.53 -3.08
C PHE A 674 11.30 -4.21 -4.49
N TRP A 675 11.83 -3.02 -4.73
CA TRP A 675 12.29 -2.63 -6.08
C TRP A 675 13.73 -3.01 -6.40
N THR A 676 14.59 -3.30 -5.40
CA THR A 676 16.00 -3.63 -5.65
C THR A 676 16.35 -5.10 -5.41
N LYS A 677 15.66 -5.77 -4.48
CA LYS A 677 15.95 -7.15 -4.12
C LYS A 677 15.16 -8.12 -5.00
N GLU A 678 15.87 -8.87 -5.83
CA GLU A 678 15.30 -9.90 -6.71
C GLU A 678 14.70 -11.05 -5.89
N ASP A 679 15.45 -11.57 -4.91
CA ASP A 679 15.01 -12.59 -3.95
C ASP A 679 14.23 -11.94 -2.76
N ASN A 680 13.22 -11.12 -3.05
CA ASN A 680 12.31 -10.62 -2.02
C ASN A 680 11.32 -11.71 -1.61
N PHE A 681 10.81 -11.66 -0.37
CA PHE A 681 9.99 -12.75 0.16
C PHE A 681 8.63 -12.95 -0.55
N LEU A 682 8.16 -11.94 -1.30
CA LEU A 682 6.95 -11.98 -2.14
C LEU A 682 7.25 -12.36 -3.60
N TYR A 683 8.53 -12.52 -3.98
CA TYR A 683 8.99 -12.67 -5.36
C TYR A 683 8.39 -11.62 -6.33
N ALA A 684 8.09 -10.43 -5.82
CA ALA A 684 7.56 -9.32 -6.59
C ALA A 684 8.57 -8.85 -7.65
N ARG A 685 8.08 -8.35 -8.79
CA ARG A 685 8.93 -7.86 -9.87
C ARG A 685 9.73 -6.65 -9.40
N SER A 686 11.05 -6.77 -9.41
CA SER A 686 11.96 -5.68 -9.10
C SER A 686 12.20 -4.80 -10.33
N ASP A 687 12.20 -3.49 -10.12
CA ASP A 687 12.54 -2.50 -11.14
C ASP A 687 13.54 -1.48 -10.55
N ARG A 688 14.82 -1.75 -10.79
CA ARG A 688 15.91 -0.90 -10.30
C ARG A 688 15.88 0.49 -10.91
N HIS A 689 15.38 0.64 -12.14
CA HIS A 689 15.33 1.93 -12.82
C HIS A 689 14.26 2.83 -12.19
N ALA A 690 13.06 2.30 -11.95
CA ALA A 690 12.02 3.02 -11.24
C ALA A 690 12.49 3.46 -9.84
N PHE A 691 13.23 2.61 -9.12
CA PHE A 691 13.80 2.98 -7.82
C PHE A 691 14.82 4.14 -7.91
N LEU A 692 15.68 4.14 -8.91
CA LEU A 692 16.62 5.27 -9.12
C LEU A 692 15.87 6.58 -9.40
N VAL A 693 14.78 6.53 -10.15
CA VAL A 693 13.90 7.71 -10.39
C VAL A 693 13.30 8.19 -9.07
N PHE A 694 12.83 7.29 -8.20
CA PHE A 694 12.32 7.65 -6.88
C PHE A 694 13.39 8.27 -5.97
N CYS A 695 14.60 7.73 -5.95
CA CYS A 695 15.74 8.31 -5.24
C CYS A 695 16.06 9.71 -5.74
N ALA A 696 16.14 9.89 -7.06
CA ALA A 696 16.39 11.18 -7.68
C ALA A 696 15.28 12.19 -7.34
N TRP A 697 14.03 11.75 -7.35
CA TRP A 697 12.88 12.59 -7.02
C TRP A 697 12.91 13.11 -5.58
N VAL A 698 13.17 12.24 -4.61
CA VAL A 698 13.31 12.65 -3.21
C VAL A 698 14.52 13.57 -3.04
N TRP A 699 15.63 13.28 -3.71
CA TRP A 699 16.85 14.10 -3.66
C TRP A 699 16.62 15.52 -4.20
N ILE A 700 15.88 15.67 -5.31
CA ILE A 700 15.48 16.98 -5.85
C ILE A 700 14.66 17.77 -4.83
N GLN A 701 13.69 17.13 -4.16
CA GLN A 701 12.90 17.79 -3.11
C GLN A 701 13.78 18.29 -1.95
N LEU A 702 14.77 17.51 -1.53
CA LEU A 702 15.71 17.89 -0.47
C LEU A 702 16.60 19.07 -0.88
N ILE A 703 17.07 19.11 -2.14
CA ILE A 703 17.84 20.24 -2.67
C ILE A 703 16.99 21.50 -2.68
N ILE A 704 15.72 21.41 -3.10
CA ILE A 704 14.82 22.57 -3.10
C ILE A 704 14.61 23.08 -1.67
N LEU A 705 14.39 22.19 -0.70
CA LEU A 705 14.31 22.58 0.71
C LEU A 705 15.62 23.20 1.23
N ALA A 706 16.78 22.70 0.81
CA ALA A 706 18.08 23.26 1.16
C ALA A 706 18.29 24.66 0.56
N ALA A 707 17.91 24.84 -0.70
CA ALA A 707 17.94 26.14 -1.37
C ALA A 707 17.01 27.14 -0.68
N GLN A 708 15.82 26.70 -0.23
CA GLN A 708 14.89 27.54 0.53
C GLN A 708 15.45 27.99 1.89
N ASP A 709 16.25 27.16 2.56
CA ASP A 709 16.87 27.49 3.84
C ASP A 709 18.05 28.48 3.67
N ILE A 710 18.89 28.25 2.66
CA ILE A 710 20.12 29.05 2.40
C ILE A 710 19.79 30.39 1.72
N VAL A 711 19.18 30.34 0.54
CA VAL A 711 18.95 31.53 -0.31
C VAL A 711 17.71 32.27 0.17
N GLY A 712 16.63 31.52 0.38
CA GLY A 712 15.39 32.00 0.95
C GLY A 712 14.16 31.29 0.38
N PRO A 713 13.00 31.35 1.06
CA PRO A 713 11.85 30.51 0.74
C PRO A 713 11.23 30.78 -0.64
N ARG A 714 11.41 31.99 -1.17
CA ARG A 714 10.89 32.45 -2.48
C ARG A 714 11.92 32.40 -3.61
N PHE A 715 13.00 31.64 -3.43
CA PHE A 715 14.03 31.47 -4.45
C PHE A 715 13.41 30.95 -5.77
N GLY A 716 13.65 31.68 -6.86
CA GLY A 716 13.18 31.31 -8.20
C GLY A 716 11.71 31.63 -8.51
N ILE A 717 11.02 32.40 -7.66
CA ILE A 717 9.59 32.73 -7.84
C ILE A 717 9.43 34.16 -8.38
N PRO A 718 8.70 34.37 -9.49
CA PRO A 718 8.41 35.70 -10.01
C PRO A 718 7.66 36.58 -9.00
N ALA A 719 7.94 37.89 -9.04
CA ALA A 719 7.19 38.86 -8.25
C ALA A 719 5.69 38.79 -8.59
N GLY A 720 4.83 38.65 -7.57
CA GLY A 720 3.38 38.55 -7.72
C GLY A 720 2.78 37.13 -7.65
N TRP A 721 3.58 36.07 -7.69
CA TRP A 721 3.08 34.68 -7.56
C TRP A 721 2.89 34.21 -6.11
N ALA A 722 3.47 34.94 -5.16
CA ALA A 722 3.32 34.70 -3.72
C ALA A 722 2.77 35.98 -3.06
N PRO A 723 1.92 35.87 -2.02
CA PRO A 723 1.39 37.04 -1.31
C PRO A 723 2.52 37.89 -0.73
N ASP A 724 2.37 39.21 -0.71
CA ASP A 724 3.43 40.10 -0.19
C ASP A 724 3.68 39.81 1.30
N ALA A 725 4.95 39.64 1.66
CA ALA A 725 5.33 39.47 3.06
C ALA A 725 5.25 40.82 3.76
N TRP A 726 4.66 40.87 4.96
CA TRP A 726 4.59 42.12 5.72
C TRP A 726 6.01 42.57 6.11
N ASP A 727 6.35 43.79 5.70
CA ASP A 727 7.61 44.41 6.07
C ASP A 727 7.50 44.95 7.50
N TYR A 728 8.01 44.18 8.47
CA TYR A 728 8.04 44.58 9.88
C TYR A 728 8.91 45.79 10.16
N HIS A 729 9.77 46.18 9.22
CA HIS A 729 10.65 47.31 9.40
C HIS A 729 10.34 48.34 8.31
N PRO A 730 9.13 48.92 8.21
CA PRO A 730 8.84 49.88 7.16
C PRO A 730 9.72 51.13 7.31
N LEU A 731 10.10 51.76 6.20
CA LEU A 731 10.71 53.09 6.24
C LEU A 731 9.62 54.12 6.55
N LEU A 732 9.70 54.76 7.71
CA LEU A 732 8.74 55.78 8.14
C LEU A 732 9.13 57.14 7.54
N ARG A 733 8.30 57.65 6.63
CA ARG A 733 8.42 58.99 6.01
C ARG A 733 7.31 59.91 6.52
N GLU A 734 7.62 61.20 6.63
CA GLU A 734 6.65 62.24 7.01
C GLU A 734 5.55 62.43 5.95
N ASP A 735 5.83 62.18 4.67
CA ASP A 735 4.86 62.34 3.58
C ASP A 735 3.65 61.39 3.67
N GLY A 736 3.75 60.33 4.49
CA GLY A 736 2.65 59.42 4.83
C GLY A 736 1.67 59.96 5.88
N LEU A 737 1.91 61.15 6.45
CA LEU A 737 1.05 61.79 7.46
C LEU A 737 -0.37 62.05 6.93
N GLU A 738 -0.53 62.47 5.67
CA GLU A 738 -1.84 62.86 5.11
C GLU A 738 -2.75 61.68 4.76
N ALA A 739 -2.19 60.46 4.67
CA ALA A 739 -2.90 59.22 4.33
C ALA A 739 -3.17 58.31 5.56
N GLY A 740 -2.89 58.76 6.78
CA GLY A 740 -3.01 57.95 8.00
C GLY A 740 -1.94 56.85 8.14
N GLY A 741 -0.75 57.08 7.59
CA GLY A 741 0.33 56.11 7.47
C GLY A 741 1.30 56.01 8.66
N LEU A 742 1.22 56.91 9.63
CA LEU A 742 2.07 56.82 10.83
C LEU A 742 1.54 55.76 11.82
N PRO A 743 2.43 54.98 12.44
CA PRO A 743 2.06 54.05 13.49
C PRO A 743 1.33 54.72 14.68
N ILE A 744 0.39 54.00 15.28
CA ILE A 744 -0.42 54.44 16.42
C ILE A 744 0.52 54.76 17.59
N GLY A 745 0.46 56.00 18.07
CA GLY A 745 1.34 56.55 19.12
C GLY A 745 2.39 57.55 18.64
N LEU A 746 2.67 57.62 17.33
CA LEU A 746 3.53 58.68 16.74
C LEU A 746 2.74 59.91 16.27
N VAL A 747 1.41 59.79 16.19
CA VAL A 747 0.48 60.83 15.70
C VAL A 747 0.09 61.84 16.79
N ALA A 748 0.41 61.56 18.06
CA ALA A 748 0.12 62.46 19.17
C ALA A 748 1.33 63.34 19.49
N ASP A 749 1.45 64.47 18.81
CA ASP A 749 2.01 65.67 19.46
C ASP A 749 1.50 66.94 18.77
N ASP A 750 0.29 67.36 19.15
CA ASP A 750 -0.24 68.72 18.99
C ASP A 750 -0.89 69.14 20.32
N THR A 751 -0.20 68.88 21.44
CA THR A 751 -0.55 69.48 22.74
C THR A 751 0.54 70.46 23.14
N PRO A 752 0.31 71.78 23.08
CA PRO A 752 1.29 72.76 23.52
C PRO A 752 1.36 72.72 25.05
N GLY A 753 2.48 72.22 25.56
CA GLY A 753 2.86 72.38 26.97
C GLY A 753 3.36 71.09 27.60
N ILE A 754 4.69 70.90 27.55
CA ILE A 754 5.57 70.59 28.69
C ILE A 754 7.00 70.72 28.15
N GLU A 755 7.57 71.92 28.31
CA GLU A 755 9.02 72.09 28.25
C GLU A 755 9.62 71.36 29.47
N ARG A 756 10.44 70.33 29.23
CA ARG A 756 11.47 69.93 30.21
C ARG A 756 12.83 70.23 29.63
N ALA A 757 13.38 71.32 30.17
CA ALA A 757 14.73 71.82 30.00
C ALA A 757 15.80 70.72 29.89
N ARG A 758 16.55 70.75 28.78
CA ARG A 758 17.99 70.46 28.79
C ARG A 758 18.72 71.59 28.07
N SER A 759 19.76 72.04 28.76
CA SER A 759 20.52 73.26 28.59
C SER A 759 21.24 73.41 27.25
N SER A 760 21.20 74.66 26.77
CA SER A 760 22.05 75.36 25.81
C SER A 760 23.45 74.80 25.57
N GLY A 761 23.78 74.63 24.29
CA GLY A 761 25.11 74.40 23.75
C GLY A 761 25.09 74.62 22.23
N ASP A 762 25.77 75.68 21.83
CA ASP A 762 25.79 76.38 20.53
C ASP A 762 26.24 75.56 19.29
N ASP A 763 25.67 75.98 18.15
CA ASP A 763 26.09 75.89 16.74
C ASP A 763 26.66 74.61 16.10
N GLY A 764 25.96 74.16 15.04
CA GLY A 764 26.48 73.25 14.03
C GLY A 764 25.42 72.63 13.14
N ASN A 765 25.07 73.35 12.06
CA ASN A 765 24.20 72.94 10.94
C ASN A 765 24.38 71.45 10.55
N LYS A 766 23.54 70.56 11.08
CA LYS A 766 23.37 69.18 10.65
C LYS A 766 21.89 68.96 10.38
N LYS A 767 21.54 68.67 9.12
CA LYS A 767 20.22 68.14 8.72
C LYS A 767 19.84 67.01 9.68
N GLN A 768 18.85 67.27 10.52
CA GLN A 768 18.50 66.40 11.64
C GLN A 768 17.26 65.61 11.22
N SER A 769 17.44 64.31 10.95
CA SER A 769 16.32 63.37 10.85
C SER A 769 15.49 63.49 12.14
N SER A 770 14.20 63.80 12.04
CA SER A 770 13.33 63.97 13.20
C SER A 770 13.17 62.63 13.94
N MET A 771 13.85 62.46 15.08
CA MET A 771 13.64 61.32 15.98
C MET A 771 12.39 61.55 16.83
N ARG A 772 11.48 60.57 16.84
CA ARG A 772 10.30 60.55 17.73
C ARG A 772 10.42 59.40 18.73
N SER A 773 10.07 59.66 19.98
CA SER A 773 10.11 58.66 21.06
C SER A 773 8.72 58.11 21.36
N ILE A 774 8.60 56.79 21.51
CA ILE A 774 7.38 56.09 21.93
C ILE A 774 7.71 55.04 23.00
N ASP A 775 6.84 54.81 23.97
CA ASP A 775 7.05 53.78 24.98
C ASP A 775 6.73 52.38 24.44
N CYS A 776 7.66 51.43 24.57
CA CYS A 776 7.42 50.05 24.18
C CYS A 776 6.54 49.33 25.21
N ALA A 777 5.34 48.90 24.84
CA ALA A 777 4.40 48.28 25.79
C ALA A 777 4.86 46.90 26.36
N ILE A 778 5.92 46.29 25.81
CA ILE A 778 6.47 45.01 26.29
C ILE A 778 7.47 45.22 27.43
N CYS A 779 8.51 46.04 27.21
CA CYS A 779 9.56 46.29 28.21
C CYS A 779 9.34 47.57 29.03
N ARG A 780 8.43 48.45 28.62
CA ARG A 780 8.15 49.77 29.22
C ARG A 780 9.33 50.75 29.17
N GLU A 781 10.28 50.52 28.27
CA GLU A 781 11.39 51.44 28.00
C GLU A 781 11.08 52.30 26.76
N ILE A 782 11.69 53.48 26.72
CA ILE A 782 11.53 54.47 25.64
C ILE A 782 12.21 53.94 24.37
N LEU A 783 11.47 53.88 23.27
CA LEU A 783 11.94 53.51 21.95
C LEU A 783 12.04 54.76 21.07
N GLU A 784 13.24 55.07 20.58
CA GLU A 784 13.48 56.17 19.64
C GLU A 784 13.38 55.68 18.20
N VAL A 785 12.51 56.31 17.40
CA VAL A 785 12.21 55.95 16.02
C VAL A 785 12.56 57.14 15.10
N PRO A 786 13.48 56.98 14.14
CA PRO A 786 13.79 58.03 13.18
C PRO A 786 12.69 58.13 12.12
N VAL A 787 12.18 59.33 11.89
CA VAL A 787 11.23 59.66 10.82
C VAL A 787 11.97 60.53 9.78
N LEU A 788 11.89 60.13 8.50
CA LEU A 788 12.57 60.83 7.41
C LEU A 788 11.66 61.91 6.82
N THR A 789 12.22 63.10 6.58
CA THR A 789 11.53 64.20 5.91
C THR A 789 11.59 64.04 4.37
N ALA A 790 10.68 64.69 3.63
CA ALA A 790 10.62 64.65 2.17
C ALA A 790 11.93 65.04 1.46
N GLU A 791 12.80 65.80 2.14
CA GLU A 791 14.03 66.38 1.60
C GLU A 791 15.29 65.52 1.87
N ASP A 792 15.13 64.35 2.49
CA ASP A 792 16.20 63.43 2.88
C ASP A 792 16.24 62.18 1.96
N GLU A 793 16.53 62.37 0.67
CA GLU A 793 16.62 61.24 -0.29
C GLU A 793 17.85 60.34 -0.10
N ASP A 794 18.88 60.77 0.66
CA ASP A 794 20.19 60.09 0.73
C ASP A 794 20.72 59.83 2.16
N THR A 795 19.94 59.21 3.05
CA THR A 795 20.50 58.65 4.30
C THR A 795 21.03 57.23 4.09
N GLY A 796 22.24 57.15 3.52
CA GLY A 796 23.01 55.91 3.38
C GLY A 796 23.28 55.21 4.72
N VAL A 797 23.38 53.87 4.67
CA VAL A 797 23.85 52.87 5.68
C VAL A 797 23.34 53.03 7.13
N ALA A 798 23.47 54.19 7.78
CA ALA A 798 22.97 54.50 9.11
C ALA A 798 21.44 54.40 9.25
N GLY A 799 20.67 54.84 8.24
CA GLY A 799 19.21 54.67 8.21
C GLY A 799 18.77 53.20 8.12
N VAL A 800 19.58 52.34 7.48
CA VAL A 800 19.36 50.89 7.38
C VAL A 800 19.60 50.18 8.71
N PHE A 801 20.54 50.67 9.53
CA PHE A 801 20.79 50.13 10.88
C PHE A 801 19.74 50.59 11.89
N ALA A 802 19.32 51.85 11.84
CA ALA A 802 18.27 52.36 12.72
C ALA A 802 16.90 51.71 12.44
N ARG A 803 16.63 51.36 11.18
CA ARG A 803 15.46 50.56 10.74
C ARG A 803 15.36 49.19 11.43
N ARG A 804 16.45 48.61 11.94
CA ARG A 804 16.43 47.30 12.61
C ARG A 804 16.14 47.36 14.11
N LEU A 805 16.03 48.56 14.70
CA LEU A 805 15.83 48.73 16.15
C LEU A 805 14.36 48.67 16.56
N TYR A 806 13.44 48.93 15.63
CA TYR A 806 12.00 48.91 15.86
C TYR A 806 11.29 48.00 14.86
N MET A 807 10.15 47.45 15.28
CA MET A 807 9.24 46.70 14.40
C MET A 807 7.84 47.29 14.46
N VAL A 808 7.21 47.39 13.29
CA VAL A 808 5.84 47.90 13.12
C VAL A 808 4.92 46.75 12.71
N THR A 809 3.87 46.53 13.49
CA THR A 809 2.86 45.51 13.21
C THR A 809 1.88 45.98 12.12
N PRO A 810 1.14 45.07 11.45
CA PRO A 810 0.08 45.45 10.52
C PRO A 810 -1.04 46.29 11.13
N CYS A 811 -1.31 46.09 12.43
CA CYS A 811 -2.19 46.94 13.22
C CYS A 811 -1.55 48.27 13.64
N ARG A 812 -0.39 48.63 13.06
CA ARG A 812 0.31 49.91 13.25
C ARG A 812 0.82 50.17 14.66
N HIS A 813 1.09 49.15 15.47
CA HIS A 813 1.76 49.30 16.76
C HIS A 813 3.28 49.11 16.62
N ILE A 814 4.06 49.85 17.41
CA ILE A 814 5.54 49.81 17.36
C ILE A 814 6.11 49.21 18.64
N PHE A 815 7.16 48.41 18.50
CA PHE A 815 7.91 47.81 19.61
C PHE A 815 9.40 47.75 19.29
N HIS A 816 10.25 47.57 20.31
CA HIS A 816 11.63 47.15 20.08
C HIS A 816 11.66 45.83 19.32
N SER A 817 12.57 45.71 18.35
CA SER A 817 12.70 44.48 17.55
C SER A 817 12.91 43.24 18.42
N GLY A 818 13.79 43.32 19.42
CA GLY A 818 14.03 42.21 20.36
C GLY A 818 12.82 41.85 21.23
N CYS A 819 12.00 42.84 21.60
CA CYS A 819 10.80 42.61 22.41
C CYS A 819 9.69 41.94 21.60
N LEU A 820 9.41 42.44 20.39
CA LEU A 820 8.37 41.85 19.54
C LEU A 820 8.80 40.50 18.98
N GLU A 821 10.07 40.32 18.61
CA GLU A 821 10.59 39.01 18.20
C GLU A 821 10.45 37.99 19.35
N GLY A 822 10.82 38.38 20.58
CA GLY A 822 10.63 37.56 21.78
C GLY A 822 9.16 37.20 21.99
N TRP A 823 8.25 38.17 21.88
CA TRP A 823 6.81 37.95 22.03
C TRP A 823 6.23 37.04 20.94
N MET A 824 6.58 37.26 19.67
CA MET A 824 6.13 36.47 18.51
C MET A 824 6.58 35.01 18.57
N ARG A 825 7.64 34.68 19.30
CA ARG A 825 8.02 33.28 19.58
C ARG A 825 6.98 32.57 20.45
N PHE A 826 6.30 33.28 21.35
CA PHE A 826 5.28 32.72 22.24
C PHE A 826 3.85 32.88 21.69
N ARG A 827 3.49 34.04 21.12
CA ARG A 827 2.17 34.32 20.54
C ARG A 827 2.27 35.24 19.32
N LEU A 828 1.64 34.84 18.21
CA LEU A 828 1.51 35.65 16.99
C LEU A 828 0.32 36.64 17.08
N GLN A 829 0.24 37.38 18.17
CA GLN A 829 -0.81 38.38 18.42
C GLN A 829 -0.15 39.67 18.90
N CYS A 830 -0.69 40.82 18.49
CA CYS A 830 -0.20 42.11 18.95
C CYS A 830 -0.38 42.25 20.46
N PRO A 831 0.66 42.62 21.23
CA PRO A 831 0.54 42.83 22.68
C PRO A 831 -0.49 43.88 23.10
N ILE A 832 -0.78 44.84 22.21
CA ILE A 832 -1.67 45.96 22.49
C ILE A 832 -3.12 45.63 22.09
N CYS A 833 -3.39 45.38 20.80
CA CYS A 833 -4.74 45.16 20.31
C CYS A 833 -5.14 43.70 20.10
N ARG A 834 -4.24 42.74 20.36
CA ARG A 834 -4.45 41.29 20.15
C ARG A 834 -4.72 40.86 18.71
N GLU A 835 -4.62 41.77 17.74
CA GLU A 835 -4.69 41.48 16.31
C GLU A 835 -3.60 40.46 15.90
N GLU A 836 -3.94 39.54 14.98
CA GLU A 836 -3.00 38.51 14.53
C GLU A 836 -1.84 39.10 13.72
N LEU A 837 -0.63 38.64 14.04
CA LEU A 837 0.60 39.07 13.40
C LEU A 837 1.04 38.02 12.37
N PRO A 838 1.40 38.44 11.14
CA PRO A 838 2.16 37.61 10.21
C PRO A 838 3.41 36.98 10.88
N PRO A 839 3.85 35.79 10.46
CA PRO A 839 5.13 35.26 10.92
C PRO A 839 6.30 36.08 10.37
N LEU A 840 7.42 36.08 11.11
CA LEU A 840 8.70 36.69 10.73
C LEU A 840 9.41 35.96 9.60
#